data_AF-A0A7C5FKR4-F1
#
_entry.id   AF-A0A7C5FKR4-F1
#
_cell.length_a   1.000
_cell.length_b   1.000
_cell.length_c   1.000
_cell.angle_alpha   90.00
_cell.angle_beta   90.00
_cell.angle_gamma   90.00
#
_symmetry.space_group_name_H-M   'P 1'
#
loop_
_entity.id
_entity.type
_entity.pdbx_description
1 polymer ?
#
loop_
_entity_poly.entity_id
_entity_poly.type
_entity_poly.pdbx_seq_one_letter_code
_entity_poly.pdbx_strand_id
1 'polypeptide(L)'
;MSRTSCRTIFAIGVFLAICLASAAVADINWSIITSPVNDGAGAYNHIGTDGTSLYVVFGNQQFWKYTFNADNPTAGTWNRLADPPRNVCDWDSYSDMAYQNGYLYTSAAANNGGRTILRYNISANTWSIWQQGGSDLNICYTSGNAIIMDPSTEGVGYSAWHAGFWWVKFDWNAKSADNNWFSTSGLGVLDSGWISRNEDITTDGAGTYYATKNDQTAGLSGGDVIYKWTGMAKGTTPSVLVQKPWQAGFGQSIEFIPGTKSPSGHNELWIVRGSDANDSAGEGWGQPTSNWARIDLSNISGGWIASSLPGTVGYNGEITYVNGSVFVRGTSDKWYVTKLSGATAPNYISISAAKELPDSTPAIVQGTASADFTTDIVSKFYIQSSGRASGIQVRYAVAPSIGQKVIVTGVMRTDSTTKERYIEASNWINDSGVEAVKPLAMNSRVIGGGSMALQEGVYQGYGLNNVGLLVKYSGKVTGKATDNSYVYLSDGSGISDGGLYEGVRVDLSAIPSTNRPTLLIGDFVEAVGISSMYQMGGQSHRMVRVRSASDIQNISDDGNRPRVFKVMVINFDPIVEIRGNKRLHQVYGWNDPYTLAQLYINDLKECSGGWADYQIVEWVDQDVYPIKIDGFQYTDASYTYAWEHGGPFHSPDGVDYVKVVQDKYYSYNNPKTVVERVAAGEIDEVLLFGAPYFGYYES
;
A
#
# COMPACT_ATOMS: atom_id res chain seq x y z
N MET A 1 15.31 -9.44 63.02
CA MET A 1 16.14 -8.67 63.97
C MET A 1 16.13 -7.21 63.53
N SER A 2 15.89 -6.31 64.48
CA SER A 2 15.71 -4.86 64.28
C SER A 2 16.97 -4.14 63.77
N ARG A 3 16.80 -3.08 62.96
CA ARG A 3 17.04 -1.69 63.39
C ARG A 3 16.76 -0.68 62.26
N THR A 4 16.06 0.37 62.69
CA THR A 4 15.84 1.71 62.15
C THR A 4 17.11 2.41 61.63
N SER A 5 17.03 3.17 60.53
CA SER A 5 16.95 4.65 60.57
C SER A 5 17.26 5.34 59.23
N CYS A 6 16.59 6.49 59.06
CA CYS A 6 17.00 7.72 58.40
C CYS A 6 16.90 7.89 56.87
N ARG A 7 15.86 8.67 56.50
CA ARG A 7 15.77 9.47 55.27
C ARG A 7 16.92 10.48 55.22
N THR A 8 17.49 10.74 54.04
CA THR A 8 17.86 12.09 53.60
C THR A 8 17.72 12.19 52.09
N ILE A 9 17.02 13.24 51.70
CA ILE A 9 16.69 13.70 50.36
C ILE A 9 17.97 14.22 49.70
N PHE A 10 18.30 13.74 48.50
CA PHE A 10 19.04 14.52 47.51
C PHE A 10 18.29 14.42 46.18
N ALA A 11 17.42 15.39 45.98
CA ALA A 11 16.85 15.69 44.68
C ALA A 11 17.98 16.23 43.78
N ILE A 12 18.44 15.42 42.84
CA ILE A 12 19.07 15.93 41.62
C ILE A 12 18.02 15.81 40.54
N GLY A 13 17.24 16.89 40.40
CA GLY A 13 16.36 17.08 39.26
C GLY A 13 17.21 17.23 38.01
N VAL A 14 17.33 16.14 37.25
CA VAL A 14 17.57 16.27 35.82
C VAL A 14 16.20 16.58 35.22
N PHE A 15 15.90 17.87 35.10
CA PHE A 15 14.88 18.37 34.19
C PHE A 15 15.34 17.97 32.77
N LEU A 16 14.96 16.77 32.33
CA LEU A 16 14.94 16.46 30.92
C LEU A 16 13.66 17.10 30.38
N ALA A 17 13.72 18.40 30.11
CA ALA A 17 12.78 19.07 29.24
C ALA A 17 13.01 18.50 27.84
N ILE A 18 12.45 17.32 27.56
CA ILE A 18 12.18 16.93 26.19
C ILE A 18 11.01 17.79 25.78
N CYS A 19 11.33 18.92 25.14
CA CYS A 19 10.36 19.72 24.41
C CYS A 19 9.55 18.76 23.55
N LEU A 20 8.24 18.77 23.80
CA LEU A 20 7.20 18.29 22.91
C LEU A 20 7.38 19.00 21.57
N ALA A 21 8.20 18.46 20.69
CA ALA A 21 8.02 18.69 19.28
C ALA A 21 6.80 17.88 18.90
N SER A 22 5.71 18.56 18.56
CA SER A 22 4.75 17.97 17.62
C SER A 22 5.57 17.35 16.49
N ALA A 23 5.18 16.18 16.00
CA ALA A 23 5.51 15.83 14.62
C ALA A 23 4.70 16.77 13.71
N ALA A 24 4.99 18.08 13.79
CA ALA A 24 4.96 18.91 12.62
C ALA A 24 5.83 18.19 11.59
N VAL A 25 5.31 18.05 10.37
CA VAL A 25 6.09 17.74 9.18
C VAL A 25 7.44 18.43 9.36
N ALA A 26 8.54 17.67 9.49
CA ALA A 26 9.83 18.25 9.87
C ALA A 26 10.11 19.48 9.01
N ASP A 27 10.11 20.66 9.63
CA ASP A 27 10.32 21.92 8.90
C ASP A 27 11.67 21.81 8.20
N ILE A 28 11.67 22.04 6.89
CA ILE A 28 12.90 22.04 6.11
C ILE A 28 13.74 23.24 6.55
N ASN A 29 14.86 22.93 7.18
CA ASN A 29 15.83 23.94 7.59
C ASN A 29 16.73 24.29 6.40
N TRP A 30 16.68 25.55 6.00
CA TRP A 30 17.48 26.11 4.92
C TRP A 30 18.68 26.87 5.50
N SER A 31 19.87 26.46 5.09
CA SER A 31 21.11 27.19 5.31
C SER A 31 21.42 28.11 4.13
N ILE A 32 22.24 29.12 4.35
CA ILE A 32 22.69 30.04 3.30
C ILE A 32 24.17 29.78 3.02
N ILE A 33 24.53 29.66 1.75
CA ILE A 33 25.92 29.75 1.29
C ILE A 33 26.07 30.94 0.34
N THR A 34 27.29 31.46 0.28
CA THR A 34 27.63 32.61 -0.57
C THR A 34 28.43 32.14 -1.79
N SER A 35 28.07 32.64 -2.98
CA SER A 35 28.80 32.42 -4.23
C SER A 35 29.86 33.50 -4.45
N PRO A 36 30.88 33.26 -5.30
CA PRO A 36 31.92 34.24 -5.59
C PRO A 36 31.45 35.37 -6.51
N VAL A 37 30.23 35.28 -7.06
CA VAL A 37 29.67 36.27 -7.98
C VAL A 37 28.42 36.87 -7.33
N ASN A 38 28.50 38.16 -7.00
CA ASN A 38 27.34 38.96 -6.63
C ASN A 38 26.72 39.54 -7.90
N ASP A 39 25.84 38.76 -8.53
CA ASP A 39 25.05 39.20 -9.66
C ASP A 39 23.86 40.06 -9.18
N GLY A 40 23.24 40.86 -10.05
CA GLY A 40 22.04 41.60 -9.65
C GLY A 40 20.88 40.65 -9.35
N ALA A 41 19.87 41.10 -8.60
CA ALA A 41 18.64 40.32 -8.36
C ALA A 41 17.92 39.86 -9.65
N GLY A 42 18.28 40.44 -10.81
CA GLY A 42 17.75 40.10 -12.13
C GLY A 42 18.67 39.31 -13.04
N ALA A 43 19.74 38.69 -12.53
CA ALA A 43 20.62 37.88 -13.35
C ALA A 43 20.02 36.52 -13.67
N TYR A 44 20.11 36.13 -14.94
CA TYR A 44 19.82 34.78 -15.40
C TYR A 44 21.03 33.89 -15.12
N ASN A 45 20.76 32.77 -14.48
CA ASN A 45 21.71 31.72 -14.20
C ASN A 45 21.18 30.44 -14.86
N HIS A 46 22.10 29.51 -15.13
CA HIS A 46 21.79 28.14 -15.54
C HIS A 46 22.53 27.22 -14.56
N ILE A 47 21.82 26.24 -14.00
CA ILE A 47 22.38 25.32 -13.01
C ILE A 47 22.35 23.88 -13.50
N GLY A 48 23.23 23.06 -12.97
CA GLY A 48 23.13 21.62 -13.16
C GLY A 48 24.07 20.85 -12.26
N THR A 49 24.08 19.53 -12.45
CA THR A 49 24.76 18.62 -11.53
C THR A 49 25.27 17.39 -12.25
N ASP A 50 26.44 16.88 -11.83
CA ASP A 50 26.94 15.56 -12.20
C ASP A 50 26.52 14.47 -11.19
N GLY A 51 25.61 14.81 -10.27
CA GLY A 51 25.18 14.00 -9.14
C GLY A 51 26.01 14.22 -7.87
N THR A 52 27.20 14.83 -7.97
CA THR A 52 28.13 15.05 -6.84
C THR A 52 28.43 16.51 -6.57
N SER A 53 28.38 17.34 -7.60
CA SER A 53 28.78 18.75 -7.56
C SER A 53 27.73 19.61 -8.24
N LEU A 54 27.58 20.84 -7.74
CA LEU A 54 26.75 21.86 -8.36
C LEU A 54 27.57 22.64 -9.38
N TYR A 55 27.01 22.86 -10.56
CA TYR A 55 27.58 23.65 -11.66
C TYR A 55 26.66 24.83 -11.93
N VAL A 56 27.25 25.99 -12.18
CA VAL A 56 26.51 27.24 -12.37
C VAL A 56 27.21 28.11 -13.39
N VAL A 57 26.47 28.62 -14.36
CA VAL A 57 26.91 29.75 -15.17
C VAL A 57 26.30 31.03 -14.58
N PHE A 58 27.13 31.91 -14.02
CA PHE A 58 26.70 33.22 -13.53
C PHE A 58 26.73 34.27 -14.64
N GLY A 59 25.61 34.98 -14.79
CA GLY A 59 25.40 35.89 -15.92
C GLY A 59 25.68 35.19 -17.25
N ASN A 60 26.14 35.90 -18.27
CA ASN A 60 26.18 35.31 -19.62
C ASN A 60 27.16 34.13 -19.79
N GLN A 61 28.28 34.12 -19.06
CA GLN A 61 29.41 33.21 -19.34
C GLN A 61 30.29 32.81 -18.13
N GLN A 62 30.05 33.27 -16.89
CA GLN A 62 31.00 32.94 -15.82
C GLN A 62 30.75 31.53 -15.28
N PHE A 63 31.55 30.54 -15.65
CA PHE A 63 31.27 29.15 -15.28
C PHE A 63 31.98 28.69 -14.02
N TRP A 64 31.23 28.15 -13.06
CA TRP A 64 31.73 27.75 -11.75
C TRP A 64 31.23 26.37 -11.34
N LYS A 65 32.03 25.70 -10.51
CA LYS A 65 31.70 24.45 -9.85
C LYS A 65 31.78 24.63 -8.33
N TYR A 66 30.70 24.30 -7.63
CA TYR A 66 30.68 24.16 -6.18
C TYR A 66 30.83 22.69 -5.80
N THR A 67 31.94 22.38 -5.13
CA THR A 67 32.25 21.02 -4.65
C THR A 67 32.07 20.97 -3.14
N PHE A 68 31.30 20.01 -2.64
CA PHE A 68 30.97 19.91 -1.22
C PHE A 68 30.95 18.44 -0.75
N ASN A 69 31.00 18.25 0.56
CA ASN A 69 30.72 16.95 1.17
C ASN A 69 29.22 16.86 1.48
N ALA A 70 28.55 15.78 1.05
CA ALA A 70 27.13 15.54 1.32
C ALA A 70 26.75 15.67 2.80
N ASP A 71 27.68 15.34 3.71
CA ASP A 71 27.42 15.44 5.14
C ASP A 71 27.41 16.86 5.67
N ASN A 72 28.07 17.78 4.97
CA ASN A 72 28.18 19.19 5.30
C ASN A 72 28.14 20.04 4.03
N PRO A 73 26.95 20.17 3.40
CA PRO A 73 26.82 20.84 2.10
C PRO A 73 27.10 22.34 2.16
N THR A 74 27.15 22.93 3.36
CA THR A 74 27.51 24.34 3.57
C THR A 74 29.01 24.61 3.55
N ALA A 75 29.85 23.58 3.71
CA ALA A 75 31.31 23.72 3.77
C ALA A 75 32.01 23.37 2.45
N GLY A 76 31.34 23.60 1.32
CA GLY A 76 31.93 23.42 0.00
C GLY A 76 32.82 24.58 -0.48
N THR A 77 33.44 24.39 -1.63
CA THR A 77 34.35 25.35 -2.27
C THR A 77 33.93 25.63 -3.71
N TRP A 78 33.92 26.90 -4.09
CA TRP A 78 33.69 27.35 -5.47
C TRP A 78 34.99 27.36 -6.26
N ASN A 79 34.97 26.74 -7.43
CA ASN A 79 36.09 26.69 -8.36
C ASN A 79 35.66 27.28 -9.70
N ARG A 80 36.42 28.25 -10.23
CA ARG A 80 36.18 28.81 -11.57
C ARG A 80 36.60 27.78 -12.62
N LEU A 81 35.75 27.58 -13.61
CA LEU A 81 36.00 26.70 -14.75
C LEU A 81 36.20 27.51 -16.03
N ALA A 82 36.49 26.84 -17.14
CA ALA A 82 36.54 27.49 -18.44
C ALA A 82 35.16 28.08 -18.78
N ASP A 83 35.12 29.34 -19.19
CA ASP A 83 33.88 30.02 -19.59
C ASP A 83 33.35 29.43 -20.92
N PRO A 84 32.03 29.35 -21.12
CA PRO A 84 31.43 28.84 -22.33
C PRO A 84 31.73 29.77 -23.51
N PRO A 85 31.96 29.22 -24.71
CA PRO A 85 32.33 29.98 -25.91
C PRO A 85 31.16 30.75 -26.55
N ARG A 86 29.97 30.70 -25.93
CA ARG A 86 28.74 31.42 -26.32
C ARG A 86 28.02 31.85 -25.04
N ASN A 87 27.18 32.87 -25.16
CA ASN A 87 26.31 33.28 -24.05
C ASN A 87 25.32 32.16 -23.76
N VAL A 88 25.42 31.60 -22.56
CA VAL A 88 24.53 30.54 -22.07
C VAL A 88 23.30 31.16 -21.43
N CYS A 89 23.49 32.21 -20.63
CA CYS A 89 22.41 32.94 -20.01
C CYS A 89 22.15 34.27 -20.74
N ASP A 90 20.89 34.51 -21.06
CA ASP A 90 20.39 35.79 -21.54
C ASP A 90 18.87 35.87 -21.26
N TRP A 91 18.25 36.96 -21.71
CA TRP A 91 16.84 37.27 -21.43
C TRP A 91 15.83 36.27 -22.00
N ASP A 92 16.24 35.36 -22.89
CA ASP A 92 15.41 34.39 -23.61
C ASP A 92 15.86 32.93 -23.34
N SER A 93 16.69 32.70 -22.32
CA SER A 93 17.31 31.39 -22.03
C SER A 93 17.09 31.00 -20.57
N TYR A 94 16.39 29.89 -20.36
CA TYR A 94 16.00 29.39 -19.03
C TYR A 94 16.22 27.87 -18.94
N SER A 95 17.26 27.37 -19.61
CA SER A 95 17.55 25.93 -19.58
C SER A 95 18.48 25.61 -18.42
N ASP A 96 18.17 24.57 -17.66
CA ASP A 96 19.20 23.97 -16.80
C ASP A 96 20.31 23.30 -17.63
N MET A 97 21.32 22.74 -16.96
CA MET A 97 22.38 21.97 -17.57
C MET A 97 22.13 20.48 -17.30
N ALA A 98 21.97 19.68 -18.36
CA ALA A 98 21.76 18.25 -18.22
C ALA A 98 23.07 17.47 -18.30
N TYR A 99 23.26 16.54 -17.38
CA TYR A 99 24.44 15.67 -17.34
C TYR A 99 24.23 14.37 -18.13
N GLN A 100 25.24 13.95 -18.88
CA GLN A 100 25.35 12.61 -19.46
C GLN A 100 26.81 12.25 -19.69
N ASN A 101 27.24 11.08 -19.22
CA ASN A 101 28.54 10.45 -19.52
C ASN A 101 29.76 11.40 -19.40
N GLY A 102 29.86 12.17 -18.31
CA GLY A 102 30.99 13.07 -18.06
C GLY A 102 30.88 14.44 -18.75
N TYR A 103 29.76 14.71 -19.42
CA TYR A 103 29.48 15.99 -20.07
C TYR A 103 28.28 16.67 -19.45
N LEU A 104 28.32 18.00 -19.40
CA LEU A 104 27.15 18.85 -19.14
C LEU A 104 26.72 19.50 -20.45
N TYR A 105 25.44 19.39 -20.79
CA TYR A 105 24.82 19.95 -21.97
C TYR A 105 23.95 21.14 -21.59
N THR A 106 24.03 22.22 -22.35
CA THR A 106 23.17 23.40 -22.18
C THR A 106 22.88 24.03 -23.53
N SER A 107 21.79 24.78 -23.62
CA SER A 107 21.55 25.68 -24.74
C SER A 107 22.40 26.96 -24.61
N ALA A 108 22.71 27.60 -25.74
CA ALA A 108 23.40 28.89 -25.78
C ALA A 108 23.05 29.66 -27.06
N ALA A 109 23.31 30.97 -27.08
CA ALA A 109 23.12 31.81 -28.26
C ALA A 109 24.00 31.33 -29.43
N ALA A 110 23.40 31.10 -30.60
CA ALA A 110 24.12 30.70 -31.80
C ALA A 110 24.66 31.92 -32.56
N ASN A 111 25.85 31.81 -33.15
CA ASN A 111 26.47 32.91 -33.91
C ASN A 111 25.69 33.29 -35.18
N ASN A 112 24.93 32.35 -35.74
CA ASN A 112 24.08 32.55 -36.92
C ASN A 112 22.62 32.87 -36.56
N GLY A 113 22.34 33.22 -35.30
CA GLY A 113 21.01 33.53 -34.79
C GLY A 113 20.26 32.28 -34.34
N GLY A 114 19.44 32.41 -33.29
CA GLY A 114 18.77 31.30 -32.62
C GLY A 114 19.62 30.68 -31.49
N ARG A 115 19.40 29.40 -31.21
CA ARG A 115 20.05 28.65 -30.13
C ARG A 115 20.76 27.43 -30.65
N THR A 116 21.96 27.20 -30.12
CA THR A 116 22.75 25.98 -30.32
C THR A 116 22.92 25.22 -29.00
N ILE A 117 23.51 24.03 -29.06
CA ILE A 117 23.89 23.26 -27.87
C ILE A 117 25.39 23.44 -27.64
N LEU A 118 25.75 23.63 -26.38
CA LEU A 118 27.11 23.47 -25.90
C LEU A 118 27.20 22.18 -25.08
N ARG A 119 28.36 21.53 -25.12
CA ARG A 119 28.72 20.52 -24.12
C ARG A 119 30.04 20.87 -23.45
N TYR A 120 30.09 20.72 -22.14
CA TYR A 120 31.28 20.88 -21.33
C TYR A 120 31.83 19.52 -20.94
N ASN A 121 33.09 19.24 -21.25
CA ASN A 121 33.79 18.04 -20.77
C ASN A 121 34.32 18.31 -19.36
N ILE A 122 33.76 17.62 -18.35
CA ILE A 122 34.12 17.83 -16.95
C ILE A 122 35.59 17.49 -16.70
N SER A 123 36.07 16.37 -17.25
CA SER A 123 37.43 15.87 -17.01
C SER A 123 38.51 16.74 -17.68
N ALA A 124 38.22 17.28 -18.86
CA ALA A 124 39.17 18.06 -19.64
C ALA A 124 39.09 19.56 -19.35
N ASN A 125 38.05 20.03 -18.66
CA ASN A 125 37.75 21.46 -18.46
C ASN A 125 37.70 22.24 -19.80
N THR A 126 36.95 21.71 -20.76
CA THR A 126 36.82 22.29 -22.10
C THR A 126 35.39 22.26 -22.60
N TRP A 127 34.98 23.34 -23.28
CA TRP A 127 33.71 23.41 -23.99
C TRP A 127 33.84 22.96 -25.44
N SER A 128 32.75 22.43 -25.98
CA SER A 128 32.55 22.18 -27.40
C SER A 128 31.22 22.78 -27.83
N ILE A 129 31.16 23.21 -29.08
CA ILE A 129 29.95 23.81 -29.68
C ILE A 129 29.36 22.80 -30.66
N TRP A 130 28.04 22.73 -30.73
CA TRP A 130 27.35 21.89 -31.69
C TRP A 130 27.37 22.54 -33.07
N GLN A 131 28.32 22.11 -33.92
CA GLN A 131 28.62 22.76 -35.20
C GLN A 131 28.79 21.77 -36.35
N GLN A 132 28.59 22.26 -37.57
CA GLN A 132 28.96 21.59 -38.82
C GLN A 132 29.60 22.59 -39.78
N GLY A 133 30.81 22.28 -40.28
CA GLY A 133 31.54 23.15 -41.20
C GLY A 133 31.87 24.54 -40.64
N GLY A 134 31.98 24.69 -39.31
CA GLY A 134 32.21 25.97 -38.64
C GLY A 134 30.97 26.83 -38.40
N SER A 135 29.79 26.39 -38.86
CA SER A 135 28.50 27.01 -38.52
C SER A 135 27.89 26.33 -37.29
N ASP A 136 27.36 27.12 -36.37
CA ASP A 136 26.56 26.63 -35.24
C ASP A 136 25.28 25.97 -35.78
N LEU A 137 24.93 24.81 -35.24
CA LEU A 137 23.69 24.11 -35.55
C LEU A 137 22.60 24.61 -34.62
N ASN A 138 21.46 24.98 -35.19
CA ASN A 138 20.35 25.53 -34.41
C ASN A 138 19.40 24.42 -33.95
N ILE A 139 19.13 24.37 -32.64
CA ILE A 139 18.03 23.59 -32.07
C ILE A 139 16.71 24.34 -32.18
N CYS A 140 16.73 25.68 -32.10
CA CYS A 140 15.54 26.51 -32.24
C CYS A 140 15.90 27.95 -32.61
N TYR A 141 14.92 28.71 -33.09
CA TYR A 141 15.14 30.06 -33.62
C TYR A 141 15.01 31.19 -32.58
N THR A 142 14.46 30.91 -31.40
CA THR A 142 14.15 31.96 -30.39
C THR A 142 14.83 31.68 -29.05
N SER A 143 14.46 30.58 -28.40
CA SER A 143 14.68 30.41 -26.96
C SER A 143 14.68 28.92 -26.62
N GLY A 144 15.71 28.51 -25.89
CA GLY A 144 15.88 27.15 -25.40
C GLY A 144 15.54 27.14 -23.91
N ASN A 145 14.51 26.39 -23.56
CA ASN A 145 14.14 26.09 -22.18
C ASN A 145 14.48 24.63 -21.87
N ALA A 146 14.50 24.29 -20.58
CA ALA A 146 14.48 22.93 -20.02
C ALA A 146 15.17 21.87 -20.88
N ILE A 147 16.37 21.42 -20.50
CA ILE A 147 17.11 20.39 -21.23
C ILE A 147 17.16 19.10 -20.43
N ILE A 148 17.02 17.96 -21.11
CA ILE A 148 17.24 16.63 -20.53
C ILE A 148 17.93 15.72 -21.54
N MET A 149 18.76 14.80 -21.05
CA MET A 149 19.45 13.83 -21.89
C MET A 149 18.70 12.49 -21.91
N ASP A 150 18.74 11.81 -23.06
CA ASP A 150 18.20 10.46 -23.20
C ASP A 150 19.05 9.49 -22.36
N PRO A 151 18.50 8.78 -21.36
CA PRO A 151 19.29 7.85 -20.56
C PRO A 151 19.77 6.63 -21.37
N SER A 152 19.15 6.34 -22.51
CA SER A 152 19.44 5.16 -23.33
C SER A 152 20.42 5.42 -24.48
N THR A 153 20.57 6.66 -24.92
CA THR A 153 21.35 7.00 -26.11
C THR A 153 22.29 8.19 -25.87
N GLU A 154 23.60 7.95 -25.97
CA GLU A 154 24.62 8.97 -25.73
C GLU A 154 24.57 10.10 -26.77
N GLY A 155 24.65 11.34 -26.30
CA GLY A 155 24.63 12.55 -27.10
C GLY A 155 23.24 12.94 -27.60
N VAL A 156 22.22 12.13 -27.33
CA VAL A 156 20.83 12.46 -27.66
C VAL A 156 20.18 13.14 -26.46
N GLY A 157 19.53 14.26 -26.72
CA GLY A 157 18.81 15.00 -25.70
C GLY A 157 17.62 15.76 -26.27
N TYR A 158 16.94 16.44 -25.37
CA TYR A 158 15.67 17.09 -25.62
C TYR A 158 15.68 18.46 -24.97
N SER A 159 15.25 19.49 -25.71
CA SER A 159 15.14 20.85 -25.19
C SER A 159 13.79 21.43 -25.58
N ALA A 160 13.15 22.12 -24.63
CA ALA A 160 11.88 22.78 -24.87
C ALA A 160 12.09 24.05 -25.73
N TRP A 161 11.32 24.20 -26.80
CA TRP A 161 11.33 25.40 -27.62
C TRP A 161 10.19 26.34 -27.23
N HIS A 162 10.55 27.54 -26.74
CA HIS A 162 9.64 28.49 -26.11
C HIS A 162 8.69 29.25 -27.07
N ALA A 163 8.90 29.21 -28.39
CA ALA A 163 7.99 29.79 -29.39
C ALA A 163 7.38 28.77 -30.37
N GLY A 164 7.75 27.49 -30.29
CA GLY A 164 7.35 26.49 -31.28
C GLY A 164 6.11 25.68 -30.94
N PHE A 165 5.72 25.62 -29.67
CA PHE A 165 4.83 24.60 -29.13
C PHE A 165 5.39 23.16 -29.28
N TRP A 166 6.72 23.00 -29.30
CA TRP A 166 7.37 21.69 -29.41
C TRP A 166 8.58 21.57 -28.50
N TRP A 167 8.85 20.35 -28.08
CA TRP A 167 10.19 19.94 -27.66
C TRP A 167 10.97 19.47 -28.86
N VAL A 168 12.23 19.86 -28.91
CA VAL A 168 13.19 19.53 -29.95
C VAL A 168 14.03 18.36 -29.47
N LYS A 169 14.07 17.28 -30.24
CA LYS A 169 15.06 16.21 -30.04
C LYS A 169 16.32 16.58 -30.80
N PHE A 170 17.47 16.64 -30.14
CA PHE A 170 18.76 16.82 -30.80
C PHE A 170 19.62 15.57 -30.66
N ASP A 171 20.48 15.32 -31.65
CA ASP A 171 21.53 14.33 -31.61
C ASP A 171 22.88 15.02 -31.82
N TRP A 172 23.64 15.11 -30.73
CA TRP A 172 24.95 15.75 -30.71
C TRP A 172 25.91 15.14 -31.72
N ASN A 173 25.89 13.81 -31.83
CA ASN A 173 26.84 13.02 -32.61
C ASN A 173 26.43 13.00 -34.09
N ALA A 174 25.14 12.81 -34.38
CA ALA A 174 24.61 12.81 -35.74
C ALA A 174 24.46 14.22 -36.33
N LYS A 175 24.63 15.28 -35.53
CA LYS A 175 24.51 16.68 -35.97
C LYS A 175 23.13 17.00 -36.55
N SER A 176 22.07 16.45 -35.95
CA SER A 176 20.69 16.60 -36.40
C SER A 176 19.74 17.02 -35.27
N ALA A 177 18.63 17.66 -35.63
CA ALA A 177 17.51 17.97 -34.73
C ALA A 177 16.17 17.62 -35.39
N ASP A 178 15.23 17.11 -34.59
CA ASP A 178 13.82 16.96 -34.93
C ASP A 178 13.02 17.98 -34.11
N ASN A 179 12.66 19.10 -34.74
CA ASN A 179 11.92 20.19 -34.12
C ASN A 179 10.43 19.87 -33.90
N ASN A 180 9.97 18.70 -34.35
CA ASN A 180 8.58 18.24 -34.22
C ASN A 180 8.52 16.94 -33.41
N TRP A 181 9.45 16.74 -32.46
CA TRP A 181 9.53 15.49 -31.71
C TRP A 181 8.33 15.31 -30.76
N PHE A 182 7.93 16.37 -30.06
CA PHE A 182 6.88 16.27 -29.06
C PHE A 182 6.12 17.60 -28.97
N SER A 183 4.80 17.58 -29.18
CA SER A 183 3.98 18.80 -29.17
C SER A 183 3.58 19.18 -27.75
N THR A 184 3.72 20.45 -27.40
CA THR A 184 3.10 21.04 -26.21
C THR A 184 1.73 21.65 -26.52
N SER A 185 1.36 21.79 -27.81
CA SER A 185 0.02 22.20 -28.21
C SER A 185 -0.97 21.05 -27.95
N GLY A 186 -1.95 21.25 -27.08
CA GLY A 186 -3.02 20.26 -26.82
C GLY A 186 -2.83 19.34 -25.61
N LEU A 187 -2.01 19.72 -24.62
CA LEU A 187 -1.82 18.97 -23.37
C LEU A 187 -3.03 19.03 -22.39
N GLY A 188 -4.26 18.89 -22.90
CA GLY A 188 -5.49 18.73 -22.11
C GLY A 188 -6.00 19.97 -21.35
N VAL A 189 -5.32 21.10 -21.47
CA VAL A 189 -5.73 22.40 -20.92
C VAL A 189 -5.85 23.36 -22.10
N LEU A 190 -6.97 24.12 -22.19
CA LEU A 190 -7.17 25.13 -23.22
C LEU A 190 -5.98 26.10 -23.23
N ASP A 191 -5.27 26.13 -24.35
CA ASP A 191 -4.10 26.98 -24.55
C ASP A 191 -4.56 28.37 -25.00
N SER A 192 -4.25 29.42 -24.23
CA SER A 192 -4.70 30.78 -24.50
C SER A 192 -3.67 31.64 -25.25
N GLY A 193 -2.50 31.10 -25.59
CA GLY A 193 -1.48 31.83 -26.35
C GLY A 193 -0.06 31.75 -25.74
N TRP A 194 0.66 32.87 -25.75
CA TRP A 194 2.12 32.98 -25.56
C TRP A 194 2.71 32.41 -24.24
N ILE A 195 1.88 32.04 -23.25
CA ILE A 195 2.30 31.51 -21.94
C ILE A 195 1.68 30.12 -21.71
N SER A 196 2.13 29.14 -22.50
CA SER A 196 1.96 27.70 -22.27
C SER A 196 3.36 27.11 -22.35
N ARG A 197 4.17 27.35 -21.30
CA ARG A 197 5.61 27.04 -21.29
C ARG A 197 5.89 25.92 -20.30
N ASN A 198 6.59 24.90 -20.79
CA ASN A 198 7.42 24.09 -19.91
C ASN A 198 8.67 24.91 -19.61
N GLU A 199 8.74 25.44 -18.39
CA GLU A 199 9.87 26.25 -17.94
C GLU A 199 11.03 25.36 -17.51
N ASP A 200 10.68 24.21 -16.92
CA ASP A 200 11.67 23.28 -16.40
C ASP A 200 11.17 21.82 -16.46
N ILE A 201 12.10 20.88 -16.36
CA ILE A 201 11.86 19.43 -16.39
C ILE A 201 12.76 18.70 -15.40
N THR A 202 12.19 17.71 -14.72
CA THR A 202 12.95 16.75 -13.93
C THR A 202 12.53 15.30 -14.26
N THR A 203 13.30 14.33 -13.79
CA THR A 203 13.03 12.90 -13.98
C THR A 203 13.24 12.12 -12.70
N ASP A 204 12.47 11.04 -12.52
CA ASP A 204 12.68 10.08 -11.44
C ASP A 204 13.89 9.15 -11.68
N GLY A 205 14.55 9.24 -12.84
CA GLY A 205 15.62 8.36 -13.26
C GLY A 205 15.16 6.94 -13.66
N ALA A 206 13.87 6.62 -13.49
CA ALA A 206 13.24 5.38 -13.90
C ALA A 206 12.47 5.50 -15.23
N GLY A 207 12.57 6.67 -15.88
CA GLY A 207 11.94 6.96 -17.18
C GLY A 207 10.60 7.68 -17.07
N THR A 208 10.21 8.15 -15.88
CA THR A 208 9.14 9.13 -15.73
C THR A 208 9.72 10.53 -15.73
N TYR A 209 9.01 11.44 -16.37
CA TYR A 209 9.40 12.83 -16.53
C TYR A 209 8.29 13.74 -16.03
N TYR A 210 8.69 14.86 -15.44
CA TYR A 210 7.80 15.85 -14.86
C TYR A 210 8.18 17.23 -15.37
N ALA A 211 7.21 18.01 -15.82
CA ALA A 211 7.44 19.39 -16.24
C ALA A 211 6.37 20.31 -15.69
N THR A 212 6.78 21.53 -15.36
CA THR A 212 5.86 22.62 -15.02
C THR A 212 5.13 23.08 -16.27
N LYS A 213 3.87 23.49 -16.14
CA LYS A 213 3.19 24.34 -17.13
C LYS A 213 2.51 25.51 -16.45
N ASN A 214 2.62 26.67 -17.08
CA ASN A 214 1.96 27.90 -16.65
C ASN A 214 0.85 28.26 -17.67
N ASP A 215 -0.20 28.93 -17.22
CA ASP A 215 -1.28 29.51 -18.05
C ASP A 215 -1.26 31.04 -17.95
N GLN A 216 -1.69 31.73 -19.01
CA GLN A 216 -1.71 33.20 -19.13
C GLN A 216 -2.85 33.86 -18.34
N THR A 217 -3.93 33.12 -18.03
CA THR A 217 -5.14 33.72 -17.43
C THR A 217 -4.97 33.93 -15.93
N ALA A 218 -4.95 35.18 -15.47
CA ALA A 218 -4.89 35.54 -14.06
C ALA A 218 -6.07 34.96 -13.25
N GLY A 219 -5.77 34.38 -12.09
CA GLY A 219 -6.69 33.57 -11.26
C GLY A 219 -6.29 32.09 -11.28
N LEU A 220 -6.74 31.31 -10.28
CA LEU A 220 -6.54 29.85 -10.22
C LEU A 220 -7.28 29.13 -11.37
N SER A 221 -6.89 29.37 -12.62
CA SER A 221 -7.37 28.61 -13.76
C SER A 221 -6.85 27.17 -13.61
N GLY A 222 -7.58 26.20 -14.16
CA GLY A 222 -7.13 24.80 -14.20
C GLY A 222 -5.88 24.55 -15.06
N GLY A 223 -5.14 25.59 -15.46
CA GLY A 223 -4.02 25.50 -16.40
C GLY A 223 -2.62 25.57 -15.81
N ASP A 224 -2.48 25.97 -14.55
CA ASP A 224 -1.23 25.91 -13.80
C ASP A 224 -1.03 24.50 -13.22
N VAL A 225 -0.33 23.64 -13.95
CA VAL A 225 -0.24 22.20 -13.63
C VAL A 225 1.19 21.67 -13.69
N ILE A 226 1.40 20.51 -13.08
CA ILE A 226 2.54 19.64 -13.38
C ILE A 226 2.08 18.56 -14.35
N TYR A 227 2.80 18.38 -15.44
CA TYR A 227 2.62 17.23 -16.32
C TYR A 227 3.49 16.07 -15.91
N LYS A 228 3.03 14.86 -16.20
CA LYS A 228 3.85 13.66 -16.21
C LYS A 228 3.72 12.88 -17.51
N TRP A 229 4.80 12.22 -17.90
CA TRP A 229 4.80 11.21 -18.97
C TRP A 229 5.90 10.18 -18.73
N THR A 230 5.82 9.06 -19.45
CA THR A 230 6.78 7.95 -19.33
C THR A 230 7.41 7.66 -20.69
N GLY A 231 8.74 7.56 -20.71
CA GLY A 231 9.52 7.32 -21.92
C GLY A 231 9.68 8.55 -22.82
N MET A 232 10.53 8.41 -23.84
CA MET A 232 10.93 9.51 -24.75
C MET A 232 10.64 9.19 -26.24
N ALA A 233 9.65 8.34 -26.49
CA ALA A 233 9.21 8.02 -27.85
C ALA A 233 8.45 9.22 -28.47
N LYS A 234 8.63 9.44 -29.79
CA LYS A 234 7.86 10.42 -30.53
C LYS A 234 6.36 10.10 -30.45
N GLY A 235 5.53 11.09 -30.15
CA GLY A 235 4.09 10.92 -29.97
C GLY A 235 3.64 10.49 -28.57
N THR A 236 4.56 10.44 -27.60
CA THR A 236 4.19 10.29 -26.18
C THR A 236 3.22 11.40 -25.78
N THR A 237 2.17 11.08 -25.00
CA THR A 237 1.15 12.05 -24.56
C THR A 237 1.23 12.21 -23.04
N PRO A 238 1.56 13.40 -22.51
CA PRO A 238 1.53 13.66 -21.08
C PRO A 238 0.12 13.72 -20.54
N SER A 239 0.05 13.51 -19.23
CA SER A 239 -1.16 13.68 -18.44
C SER A 239 -0.92 14.73 -17.37
N VAL A 240 -1.97 15.50 -17.04
CA VAL A 240 -1.96 16.38 -15.89
C VAL A 240 -1.79 15.53 -14.63
N LEU A 241 -0.74 15.79 -13.86
CA LEU A 241 -0.48 15.13 -12.59
C LEU A 241 -1.25 15.79 -11.45
N VAL A 242 -1.07 17.10 -11.30
CA VAL A 242 -1.61 17.89 -10.20
C VAL A 242 -1.63 19.37 -10.59
N GLN A 243 -2.58 20.13 -10.04
CA GLN A 243 -2.56 21.59 -10.11
C GLN A 243 -1.48 22.14 -9.16
N LYS A 244 -0.75 23.17 -9.60
CA LYS A 244 0.27 23.82 -8.76
C LYS A 244 -0.39 24.59 -7.61
N PRO A 245 0.32 24.82 -6.49
CA PRO A 245 -0.21 25.49 -5.31
C PRO A 245 -0.39 27.01 -5.49
N TRP A 246 0.17 27.56 -6.56
CA TRP A 246 0.05 28.97 -6.92
C TRP A 246 0.05 29.10 -8.44
N GLN A 247 -0.58 30.18 -8.88
CA GLN A 247 -0.27 30.75 -10.18
C GLN A 247 1.14 31.33 -10.12
N ALA A 248 1.91 31.09 -11.17
CA ALA A 248 3.18 31.78 -11.34
C ALA A 248 3.28 32.39 -12.71
N GLY A 249 3.94 33.54 -12.73
CA GLY A 249 4.40 34.17 -13.95
C GLY A 249 5.63 33.44 -14.46
N PHE A 250 6.76 34.12 -14.40
CA PHE A 250 7.96 33.74 -15.10
C PHE A 250 8.94 32.98 -14.18
N GLY A 251 9.53 31.88 -14.66
CA GLY A 251 10.76 31.30 -14.12
C GLY A 251 10.59 30.29 -12.97
N GLN A 252 9.64 29.36 -13.05
CA GLN A 252 9.53 28.23 -12.12
C GLN A 252 10.52 27.11 -12.45
N SER A 253 11.01 26.44 -11.41
CA SER A 253 11.82 25.23 -11.53
C SER A 253 11.25 24.11 -10.66
N ILE A 254 11.50 22.88 -11.09
CA ILE A 254 10.99 21.65 -10.48
C ILE A 254 12.11 20.65 -10.32
N GLU A 255 12.14 19.97 -9.18
CA GLU A 255 13.11 18.92 -8.91
C GLU A 255 12.46 17.69 -8.29
N PHE A 256 12.95 16.52 -8.70
CA PHE A 256 12.52 15.24 -8.16
C PHE A 256 13.39 14.86 -6.96
N ILE A 257 12.73 14.54 -5.85
CA ILE A 257 13.40 14.09 -4.63
C ILE A 257 13.06 12.61 -4.38
N PRO A 258 14.05 11.70 -4.44
CA PRO A 258 13.83 10.28 -4.18
C PRO A 258 13.29 10.03 -2.76
N GLY A 259 12.36 9.09 -2.60
CA GLY A 259 11.74 8.80 -1.29
C GLY A 259 12.71 8.38 -0.21
N THR A 260 13.81 7.72 -0.58
CA THR A 260 14.91 7.39 0.35
C THR A 260 15.60 8.62 0.96
N LYS A 261 15.36 9.81 0.38
CA LYS A 261 15.97 11.09 0.76
C LYS A 261 14.91 12.13 1.12
N SER A 262 13.67 11.97 0.67
CA SER A 262 12.62 12.93 0.98
C SER A 262 12.24 12.92 2.47
N PRO A 263 11.65 14.02 2.98
CA PRO A 263 11.15 14.05 4.35
C PRO A 263 9.89 13.22 4.58
N SER A 264 9.10 12.91 3.54
CA SER A 264 7.96 11.99 3.69
C SER A 264 8.37 10.51 3.70
N GLY A 265 9.58 10.18 3.21
CA GLY A 265 9.95 8.80 2.90
C GLY A 265 9.39 8.29 1.56
N HIS A 266 8.63 9.12 0.84
CA HIS A 266 8.05 8.83 -0.47
C HIS A 266 8.64 9.73 -1.55
N ASN A 267 8.56 9.32 -2.82
CA ASN A 267 9.04 10.17 -3.91
C ASN A 267 8.27 11.50 -3.91
N GLU A 268 8.98 12.61 -3.96
CA GLU A 268 8.40 13.96 -3.93
C GLU A 268 8.79 14.77 -5.16
N LEU A 269 7.92 15.71 -5.54
CA LEU A 269 8.29 16.81 -6.42
C LEU A 269 8.39 18.09 -5.62
N TRP A 270 9.50 18.79 -5.77
CA TRP A 270 9.75 20.07 -5.14
C TRP A 270 9.71 21.14 -6.20
N ILE A 271 9.02 22.24 -5.92
CA ILE A 271 8.93 23.38 -6.83
C ILE A 271 9.33 24.64 -6.10
N VAL A 272 9.98 25.54 -6.83
CA VAL A 272 10.28 26.89 -6.37
C VAL A 272 9.61 27.87 -7.32
N ARG A 273 8.97 28.89 -6.74
CA ARG A 273 8.24 29.90 -7.51
C ARG A 273 9.23 30.98 -7.96
N GLY A 274 9.35 31.16 -9.28
CA GLY A 274 9.99 32.35 -9.87
C GLY A 274 9.19 33.64 -9.62
N SER A 275 9.60 34.74 -10.24
CA SER A 275 8.95 36.05 -10.07
C SER A 275 7.49 36.09 -10.54
N ASP A 276 6.64 36.84 -9.83
CA ASP A 276 5.24 37.06 -10.20
C ASP A 276 5.01 38.41 -10.88
N ALA A 277 4.18 38.50 -11.92
CA ALA A 277 3.57 39.79 -12.25
C ALA A 277 2.48 40.08 -11.21
N ASN A 278 2.52 41.26 -10.60
CA ASN A 278 1.37 41.76 -9.86
C ASN A 278 0.13 41.73 -10.76
N ASP A 279 -1.01 41.34 -10.17
CA ASP A 279 -2.34 41.25 -10.78
C ASP A 279 -2.50 42.16 -12.02
N SER A 280 -2.88 41.56 -13.15
CA SER A 280 -3.52 42.20 -14.32
C SER A 280 -2.71 42.78 -15.50
N ALA A 281 -1.54 42.26 -15.88
CA ALA A 281 -1.06 42.47 -17.26
C ALA A 281 -0.06 41.41 -17.75
N GLY A 282 -0.50 40.57 -18.69
CA GLY A 282 0.17 40.19 -19.96
C GLY A 282 1.61 39.64 -20.02
N GLU A 283 2.53 40.04 -19.15
CA GLU A 283 3.94 39.63 -19.18
C GLU A 283 4.43 39.54 -17.73
N GLY A 284 4.77 38.33 -17.30
CA GLY A 284 5.11 37.93 -15.93
C GLY A 284 6.37 38.57 -15.33
N TRP A 285 6.43 39.90 -15.23
CA TRP A 285 7.53 40.60 -14.60
C TRP A 285 7.12 41.13 -13.23
N GLY A 286 7.66 40.55 -12.17
CA GLY A 286 7.58 41.24 -10.89
C GLY A 286 8.45 40.63 -9.82
N GLN A 287 7.96 40.61 -8.59
CA GLN A 287 8.85 40.68 -7.45
C GLN A 287 9.50 39.33 -7.17
N PRO A 288 10.79 39.30 -6.79
CA PRO A 288 11.44 38.11 -6.24
C PRO A 288 10.56 37.48 -5.15
N THR A 289 10.28 36.19 -5.25
CA THR A 289 9.47 35.47 -4.25
C THR A 289 10.34 34.63 -3.35
N SER A 290 9.82 34.21 -2.21
CA SER A 290 10.47 33.21 -1.33
C SER A 290 9.73 31.87 -1.35
N ASN A 291 8.76 31.68 -2.25
CA ASN A 291 7.82 30.57 -2.14
C ASN A 291 8.41 29.28 -2.70
N TRP A 292 8.29 28.21 -1.94
CA TRP A 292 8.61 26.86 -2.37
C TRP A 292 7.59 25.87 -1.81
N ALA A 293 7.43 24.73 -2.46
CA ALA A 293 6.49 23.70 -2.04
C ALA A 293 6.96 22.33 -2.47
N ARG A 294 6.42 21.32 -1.79
CA ARG A 294 6.63 19.93 -2.14
C ARG A 294 5.34 19.15 -2.13
N ILE A 295 5.27 18.10 -2.93
CA ILE A 295 4.14 17.18 -2.97
C ILE A 295 4.61 15.74 -2.96
N ASP A 296 3.93 14.91 -2.18
CA ASP A 296 4.14 13.46 -2.12
C ASP A 296 3.44 12.78 -3.31
N LEU A 297 4.23 12.14 -4.16
CA LEU A 297 3.73 11.46 -5.36
C LEU A 297 2.90 10.22 -5.05
N SER A 298 2.98 9.67 -3.83
CA SER A 298 2.13 8.57 -3.37
C SER A 298 0.76 9.03 -2.86
N ASN A 299 0.61 10.33 -2.54
CA ASN A 299 -0.63 10.93 -2.02
C ASN A 299 -0.86 12.35 -2.57
N ILE A 300 -1.04 12.44 -3.88
CA ILE A 300 -1.28 13.72 -4.56
C ILE A 300 -2.56 14.41 -4.04
N SER A 301 -3.57 13.62 -3.62
CA SER A 301 -4.79 14.14 -2.98
C SER A 301 -4.56 14.85 -1.65
N GLY A 302 -3.43 14.59 -0.98
CA GLY A 302 -3.01 15.29 0.23
C GLY A 302 -2.63 16.75 -0.02
N GLY A 303 -2.46 17.14 -1.29
CA GLY A 303 -2.12 18.50 -1.68
C GLY A 303 -0.66 18.87 -1.46
N TRP A 304 -0.33 20.13 -1.78
CA TRP A 304 1.01 20.67 -1.64
C TRP A 304 1.30 21.12 -0.20
N ILE A 305 2.52 20.86 0.25
CA ILE A 305 3.08 21.43 1.47
C ILE A 305 3.92 22.64 1.06
N ALA A 306 3.38 23.84 1.22
CA ALA A 306 4.02 25.10 0.85
C ALA A 306 4.71 25.77 2.05
N SER A 307 5.82 26.45 1.81
CA SER A 307 6.57 27.20 2.81
C SER A 307 7.39 28.34 2.15
N SER A 308 8.24 29.01 2.93
CA SER A 308 9.11 30.09 2.47
C SER A 308 10.58 29.79 2.70
N LEU A 309 11.40 30.18 1.74
CA LEU A 309 12.86 30.21 1.85
C LEU A 309 13.29 31.35 2.80
N PRO A 310 14.51 31.31 3.37
CA PRO A 310 15.04 32.38 4.23
C PRO A 310 15.19 33.75 3.54
N GLY A 311 15.07 33.80 2.22
CA GLY A 311 15.09 35.01 1.42
C GLY A 311 14.47 34.75 0.05
N THR A 312 14.64 35.71 -0.85
CA THR A 312 14.04 35.63 -2.18
C THR A 312 14.93 34.92 -3.19
N VAL A 313 14.30 34.32 -4.20
CA VAL A 313 14.93 33.77 -5.40
C VAL A 313 14.96 34.82 -6.52
N GLY A 314 15.89 34.67 -7.46
CA GLY A 314 15.98 35.54 -8.65
C GLY A 314 14.79 35.34 -9.61
N TYR A 315 14.85 35.95 -10.80
CA TYR A 315 13.80 35.79 -11.82
C TYR A 315 13.56 34.32 -12.21
N ASN A 316 14.61 33.51 -12.24
CA ASN A 316 14.52 32.06 -12.40
C ASN A 316 14.67 31.44 -11.01
N GLY A 317 13.60 30.83 -10.48
CA GLY A 317 13.58 30.14 -9.20
C GLY A 317 14.26 28.78 -9.26
N GLU A 318 15.51 28.71 -9.73
CA GLU A 318 16.21 27.46 -10.02
C GLU A 318 16.41 26.59 -8.77
N ILE A 319 16.11 25.29 -8.90
CA ILE A 319 16.30 24.28 -7.87
C ILE A 319 17.05 23.08 -8.44
N THR A 320 17.97 22.50 -7.68
CA THR A 320 18.58 21.22 -8.06
C THR A 320 18.89 20.31 -6.87
N TYR A 321 18.72 19.01 -7.07
CA TYR A 321 19.07 17.97 -6.10
C TYR A 321 20.47 17.42 -6.40
N VAL A 322 21.38 17.56 -5.42
CA VAL A 322 22.77 17.10 -5.54
C VAL A 322 23.15 16.34 -4.28
N ASN A 323 23.51 15.07 -4.45
CA ASN A 323 24.14 14.24 -3.43
C ASN A 323 23.49 14.33 -2.03
N GLY A 324 22.16 14.15 -1.95
CA GLY A 324 21.43 14.20 -0.68
C GLY A 324 21.15 15.61 -0.16
N SER A 325 21.33 16.65 -0.97
CA SER A 325 21.02 18.04 -0.62
C SER A 325 20.24 18.71 -1.74
N VAL A 326 19.41 19.69 -1.39
CA VAL A 326 18.69 20.52 -2.36
C VAL A 326 19.30 21.92 -2.31
N PHE A 327 19.62 22.45 -3.48
CA PHE A 327 20.13 23.80 -3.68
C PHE A 327 19.08 24.63 -4.41
N VAL A 328 18.83 25.83 -3.92
CA VAL A 328 17.95 26.80 -4.56
C VAL A 328 18.71 28.11 -4.76
N ARG A 329 18.62 28.65 -5.97
CA ARG A 329 19.28 29.90 -6.34
C ARG A 329 18.56 31.10 -5.71
N GLY A 330 19.26 31.83 -4.84
CA GLY A 330 18.78 33.10 -4.28
C GLY A 330 19.07 34.31 -5.15
N THR A 331 18.71 35.51 -4.67
CA THR A 331 19.17 36.77 -5.27
C THR A 331 20.62 37.09 -4.90
N SER A 332 21.32 37.83 -5.76
CA SER A 332 22.70 38.25 -5.51
C SER A 332 23.64 37.09 -5.26
N ASP A 333 24.61 37.18 -4.35
CA ASP A 333 25.56 36.12 -4.08
C ASP A 333 24.98 34.95 -3.24
N LYS A 334 23.66 34.85 -3.03
CA LYS A 334 23.08 33.90 -2.08
C LYS A 334 22.54 32.61 -2.70
N TRP A 335 22.72 31.52 -1.97
CA TRP A 335 22.17 30.21 -2.27
C TRP A 335 21.55 29.60 -1.01
N TYR A 336 20.37 29.01 -1.15
CA TYR A 336 19.71 28.30 -0.06
C TYR A 336 19.96 26.81 -0.21
N VAL A 337 20.39 26.16 0.86
CA VAL A 337 20.79 24.76 0.84
C VAL A 337 20.16 24.04 2.01
N THR A 338 19.54 22.90 1.74
CA THR A 338 19.08 22.01 2.80
C THR A 338 19.68 20.61 2.61
N LYS A 339 20.19 20.04 3.71
CA LYS A 339 20.63 18.65 3.73
C LYS A 339 19.40 17.79 3.94
N LEU A 340 19.15 16.88 3.01
CA LEU A 340 18.12 15.87 3.17
C LEU A 340 18.72 14.70 3.96
N SER A 341 18.44 14.68 5.26
CA SER A 341 18.52 13.44 6.03
C SER A 341 17.31 12.62 5.61
N GLY A 342 17.51 11.65 4.71
CA GLY A 342 16.43 10.75 4.30
C GLY A 342 15.59 10.32 5.49
N ALA A 343 14.27 10.31 5.33
CA ALA A 343 13.37 10.02 6.44
C ALA A 343 13.89 8.78 7.19
N THR A 344 14.26 8.96 8.46
CA THR A 344 14.32 7.81 9.36
C THR A 344 12.90 7.25 9.29
N ALA A 345 12.73 6.07 8.68
CA ALA A 345 11.42 5.42 8.64
C ALA A 345 10.84 5.53 10.05
N PRO A 346 9.62 6.07 10.23
CA PRO A 346 9.08 6.28 11.55
C PRO A 346 9.26 4.98 12.33
N ASN A 347 10.00 5.02 13.45
CA ASN A 347 10.26 3.85 14.28
C ASN A 347 8.94 3.47 14.96
N TYR A 348 8.06 2.79 14.23
CA TYR A 348 6.83 2.22 14.76
C TYR A 348 7.08 0.78 15.19
N ILE A 349 6.42 0.39 16.28
CA ILE A 349 6.43 -0.98 16.79
C ILE A 349 5.20 -1.74 16.25
N SER A 350 5.21 -3.06 16.35
CA SER A 350 4.04 -3.86 16.00
C SER A 350 2.88 -3.59 16.98
N ILE A 351 1.64 -3.83 16.53
CA ILE A 351 0.46 -3.75 17.41
C ILE A 351 0.59 -4.70 18.61
N SER A 352 1.17 -5.89 18.42
CA SER A 352 1.39 -6.84 19.51
C SER A 352 2.38 -6.30 20.55
N ALA A 353 3.48 -5.71 20.10
CA ALA A 353 4.46 -5.08 20.98
C ALA A 353 3.86 -3.88 21.73
N ALA A 354 3.00 -3.10 21.07
CA ALA A 354 2.29 -2.00 21.73
C ALA A 354 1.41 -2.49 22.89
N LYS A 355 0.74 -3.64 22.73
CA LYS A 355 -0.08 -4.26 23.79
C LYS A 355 0.72 -4.76 24.98
N GLU A 356 2.04 -4.93 24.87
CA GLU A 356 2.95 -5.29 25.97
C GLU A 356 3.35 -4.10 26.84
N LEU A 357 3.24 -2.87 26.32
CA LEU A 357 3.68 -1.66 27.02
C LEU A 357 2.73 -1.33 28.18
N PRO A 358 3.21 -0.91 29.36
CA PRO A 358 2.35 -0.46 30.46
C PRO A 358 1.50 0.76 30.10
N ASP A 359 0.43 1.00 30.87
CA ASP A 359 -0.32 2.26 30.81
C ASP A 359 0.62 3.46 30.97
N SER A 360 0.32 4.54 30.24
CA SER A 360 1.12 5.78 30.20
C SER A 360 2.42 5.70 29.41
N THR A 361 2.69 4.60 28.72
CA THR A 361 3.86 4.47 27.85
C THR A 361 3.52 4.97 26.43
N PRO A 362 4.34 5.86 25.83
CA PRO A 362 4.17 6.27 24.44
C PRO A 362 4.30 5.11 23.45
N ALA A 363 3.52 5.15 22.37
CA ALA A 363 3.59 4.18 21.29
C ALA A 363 3.37 4.86 19.92
N ILE A 364 4.16 4.43 18.94
CA ILE A 364 3.96 4.74 17.52
C ILE A 364 3.71 3.40 16.84
N VAL A 365 2.56 3.23 16.21
CA VAL A 365 2.09 1.93 15.73
C VAL A 365 1.55 2.06 14.32
N GLN A 366 1.95 1.17 13.43
CA GLN A 366 1.39 1.07 12.09
C GLN A 366 0.29 -0.01 12.04
N GLY A 367 -0.77 0.26 11.30
CA GLY A 367 -1.81 -0.73 11.03
C GLY A 367 -2.81 -0.26 9.97
N THR A 368 -3.69 -1.17 9.56
CA THR A 368 -4.76 -0.90 8.60
C THR A 368 -6.07 -0.69 9.34
N ALA A 369 -6.77 0.41 9.06
CA ALA A 369 -8.07 0.72 9.64
C ALA A 369 -9.12 -0.35 9.30
N SER A 370 -9.72 -0.97 10.31
CA SER A 370 -10.58 -2.17 10.18
C SER A 370 -12.03 -1.93 10.59
N ALA A 371 -12.27 -0.99 11.50
CA ALA A 371 -13.60 -0.59 11.94
C ALA A 371 -13.62 0.86 12.43
N ASP A 372 -14.76 1.52 12.25
CA ASP A 372 -15.04 2.88 12.71
C ASP A 372 -16.23 2.86 13.67
N PHE A 373 -16.04 3.45 14.85
CA PHE A 373 -17.05 3.65 15.89
C PHE A 373 -16.97 5.08 16.44
N THR A 374 -16.68 6.06 15.59
CA THR A 374 -16.56 7.48 15.97
C THR A 374 -17.88 8.08 16.50
N THR A 375 -19.01 7.45 16.19
CA THR A 375 -20.34 7.80 16.70
C THR A 375 -20.63 7.31 18.12
N ASP A 376 -19.77 6.47 18.70
CA ASP A 376 -19.88 6.09 20.11
C ASP A 376 -19.64 7.31 21.03
N ILE A 377 -20.14 7.24 22.27
CA ILE A 377 -19.90 8.25 23.32
C ILE A 377 -18.40 8.55 23.45
N VAL A 378 -17.57 7.51 23.34
CA VAL A 378 -16.12 7.63 23.23
C VAL A 378 -15.74 7.26 21.80
N SER A 379 -15.50 8.27 20.97
CA SER A 379 -15.09 8.10 19.58
C SER A 379 -13.82 7.25 19.50
N LYS A 380 -13.91 6.19 18.69
CA LYS A 380 -12.82 5.24 18.51
C LYS A 380 -12.90 4.58 17.13
N PHE A 381 -11.77 4.05 16.69
CA PHE A 381 -11.67 3.16 15.54
C PHE A 381 -10.71 2.02 15.89
N TYR A 382 -10.59 1.03 15.01
CA TYR A 382 -9.67 -0.10 15.20
C TYR A 382 -8.71 -0.20 14.04
N ILE A 383 -7.45 -0.50 14.35
CA ILE A 383 -6.44 -0.88 13.35
C ILE A 383 -6.00 -2.32 13.56
N GLN A 384 -5.60 -2.99 12.49
CA GLN A 384 -5.05 -4.35 12.56
C GLN A 384 -3.81 -4.51 11.69
N SER A 385 -2.97 -5.47 12.05
CA SER A 385 -1.80 -5.86 11.26
C SER A 385 -2.24 -6.53 9.95
N SER A 386 -1.48 -6.38 8.86
CA SER A 386 -1.77 -7.00 7.56
C SER A 386 -1.93 -8.54 7.62
N GLY A 387 -1.12 -9.21 8.45
CA GLY A 387 -1.23 -10.65 8.71
C GLY A 387 -2.42 -11.05 9.58
N ARG A 388 -3.21 -10.09 10.07
CA ARG A 388 -4.33 -10.28 11.02
C ARG A 388 -3.91 -11.01 12.30
N ALA A 389 -2.65 -10.84 12.71
CA ALA A 389 -2.09 -11.41 13.92
C ALA A 389 -2.52 -10.65 15.19
N SER A 390 -2.74 -9.33 15.07
CA SER A 390 -3.24 -8.50 16.17
C SER A 390 -3.98 -7.27 15.66
N GLY A 391 -4.99 -6.84 16.41
CA GLY A 391 -5.68 -5.57 16.24
C GLY A 391 -5.73 -4.79 17.54
N ILE A 392 -5.97 -3.48 17.48
CA ILE A 392 -6.02 -2.61 18.66
C ILE A 392 -7.01 -1.46 18.45
N GLN A 393 -7.66 -1.08 19.54
CA GLN A 393 -8.50 0.11 19.59
C GLN A 393 -7.64 1.38 19.57
N VAL A 394 -8.09 2.39 18.84
CA VAL A 394 -7.52 3.73 18.81
C VAL A 394 -8.61 4.71 19.20
N ARG A 395 -8.37 5.53 20.23
CA ARG A 395 -9.28 6.61 20.63
C ARG A 395 -8.82 7.91 20.01
N TYR A 396 -9.63 8.41 19.09
CA TYR A 396 -9.41 9.67 18.39
C TYR A 396 -10.73 10.12 17.76
N ALA A 397 -10.93 11.43 17.60
CA ALA A 397 -12.19 11.98 17.13
C ALA A 397 -12.45 11.71 15.63
N VAL A 398 -11.39 11.59 14.83
CA VAL A 398 -11.48 11.43 13.37
C VAL A 398 -10.93 10.07 12.97
N ALA A 399 -11.76 9.22 12.37
CA ALA A 399 -11.32 7.92 11.87
C ALA A 399 -10.73 8.04 10.44
N PRO A 400 -9.69 7.26 10.11
CA PRO A 400 -9.28 7.02 8.72
C PRO A 400 -10.33 6.20 7.96
N SER A 401 -10.23 6.18 6.63
CA SER A 401 -11.10 5.32 5.81
C SER A 401 -10.80 3.83 6.08
N ILE A 402 -11.82 2.98 6.11
CA ILE A 402 -11.62 1.53 6.25
C ILE A 402 -10.74 1.01 5.10
N GLY A 403 -9.70 0.24 5.43
CA GLY A 403 -8.68 -0.23 4.50
C GLY A 403 -7.49 0.71 4.32
N GLN A 404 -7.53 1.91 4.88
CA GLN A 404 -6.38 2.83 4.86
C GLN A 404 -5.30 2.35 5.83
N LYS A 405 -4.04 2.37 5.36
CA LYS A 405 -2.88 2.18 6.23
C LYS A 405 -2.56 3.48 6.95
N VAL A 406 -2.31 3.37 8.25
CA VAL A 406 -2.06 4.52 9.11
C VAL A 406 -0.92 4.25 10.08
N ILE A 407 -0.20 5.32 10.43
CA ILE A 407 0.71 5.35 11.57
C ILE A 407 0.04 6.18 12.66
N VAL A 408 -0.27 5.54 13.78
CA VAL A 408 -0.92 6.13 14.95
C VAL A 408 0.15 6.47 15.98
N THR A 409 0.13 7.70 16.49
CA THR A 409 0.98 8.14 17.60
C THR A 409 0.11 8.45 18.81
N GLY A 410 0.48 7.92 19.97
CA GLY A 410 -0.27 8.15 21.19
C GLY A 410 0.33 7.50 22.42
N VAL A 411 -0.51 7.35 23.44
CA VAL A 411 -0.14 6.74 24.72
C VAL A 411 -0.98 5.51 24.97
N MET A 412 -0.35 4.43 25.42
CA MET A 412 -1.04 3.18 25.75
C MET A 412 -1.88 3.32 27.02
N ARG A 413 -3.09 2.75 26.98
CA ARG A 413 -4.08 2.77 28.05
C ARG A 413 -4.87 1.46 28.10
N THR A 414 -5.60 1.26 29.19
CA THR A 414 -6.58 0.18 29.35
C THR A 414 -7.97 0.76 29.60
N ASP A 415 -8.96 0.31 28.84
CA ASP A 415 -10.35 0.69 29.03
C ASP A 415 -10.86 0.11 30.35
N SER A 416 -11.28 0.95 31.29
CA SER A 416 -11.74 0.50 32.60
C SER A 416 -13.03 -0.32 32.54
N THR A 417 -13.84 -0.12 31.48
CA THR A 417 -15.17 -0.71 31.28
C THR A 417 -15.09 -2.00 30.48
N THR A 418 -14.31 -2.06 29.40
CA THR A 418 -14.20 -3.27 28.57
C THR A 418 -12.99 -4.13 28.94
N LYS A 419 -11.92 -3.53 29.49
CA LYS A 419 -10.58 -4.12 29.66
C LYS A 419 -9.77 -4.24 28.36
N GLU A 420 -10.22 -3.59 27.29
CA GLU A 420 -9.44 -3.50 26.06
C GLU A 420 -8.23 -2.57 26.21
N ARG A 421 -7.10 -2.99 25.64
CA ARG A 421 -5.93 -2.15 25.42
C ARG A 421 -6.22 -1.20 24.27
N TYR A 422 -5.94 0.08 24.46
CA TYR A 422 -6.13 1.08 23.42
C TYR A 422 -4.98 2.09 23.37
N ILE A 423 -4.84 2.74 22.22
CA ILE A 423 -3.97 3.90 22.05
C ILE A 423 -4.84 5.15 22.22
N GLU A 424 -4.54 5.95 23.24
CA GLU A 424 -5.02 7.33 23.35
C GLU A 424 -4.21 8.18 22.36
N ALA A 425 -4.73 8.36 21.15
CA ALA A 425 -3.98 8.94 20.06
C ALA A 425 -3.92 10.46 20.16
N SER A 426 -2.73 11.02 19.92
CA SER A 426 -2.54 12.46 19.71
C SER A 426 -2.72 12.83 18.24
N ASN A 427 -2.37 11.92 17.33
CA ASN A 427 -2.61 12.04 15.89
C ASN A 427 -2.48 10.66 15.21
N TRP A 428 -2.94 10.56 13.97
CA TRP A 428 -2.52 9.53 13.03
C TRP A 428 -2.16 10.19 11.69
N ILE A 429 -1.26 9.57 10.93
CA ILE A 429 -0.90 10.00 9.57
C ILE A 429 -1.16 8.87 8.59
N ASN A 430 -1.43 9.24 7.33
CA ASN A 430 -1.57 8.28 6.25
C ASN A 430 -0.22 7.58 6.01
N ASP A 431 -0.25 6.27 5.88
CA ASP A 431 0.88 5.47 5.44
C ASP A 431 0.53 4.90 4.07
N SER A 432 1.42 5.04 3.09
CA SER A 432 1.08 4.83 1.67
C SER A 432 0.38 3.49 1.41
N GLY A 433 -0.73 3.54 0.68
CA GLY A 433 -1.47 2.37 0.20
C GLY A 433 -2.81 2.09 0.87
N VAL A 434 -3.58 1.21 0.23
CA VAL A 434 -4.82 0.64 0.75
C VAL A 434 -4.67 -0.87 0.85
N GLU A 435 -5.24 -1.46 1.87
CA GLU A 435 -5.24 -2.90 2.07
C GLU A 435 -6.67 -3.39 2.32
N ALA A 436 -7.04 -4.46 1.63
CA ALA A 436 -8.34 -5.09 1.81
C ALA A 436 -8.40 -5.77 3.19
N VAL A 437 -9.26 -5.24 4.07
CA VAL A 437 -9.49 -5.79 5.42
C VAL A 437 -10.44 -6.98 5.32
N LYS A 438 -9.90 -8.20 5.45
CA LYS A 438 -10.70 -9.44 5.43
C LYS A 438 -10.94 -9.95 6.86
N PRO A 439 -12.19 -10.22 7.26
CA PRO A 439 -12.45 -10.78 8.59
C PRO A 439 -11.86 -12.19 8.73
N LEU A 440 -11.50 -12.57 9.95
CA LEU A 440 -11.13 -13.96 10.30
C LEU A 440 -12.38 -14.71 10.75
N ALA A 441 -12.76 -15.76 10.00
CA ALA A 441 -13.84 -16.65 10.42
C ALA A 441 -13.39 -17.51 11.59
N MET A 442 -14.21 -17.58 12.66
CA MET A 442 -13.87 -18.33 13.85
C MET A 442 -15.11 -18.79 14.63
N ASN A 443 -14.96 -19.89 15.40
CA ASN A 443 -16.01 -20.41 16.27
C ASN A 443 -16.13 -19.61 17.58
N SER A 444 -17.25 -19.78 18.30
CA SER A 444 -17.55 -19.09 19.56
C SER A 444 -16.48 -19.30 20.63
N ARG A 445 -15.82 -20.47 20.63
CA ARG A 445 -14.86 -20.86 21.68
C ARG A 445 -13.60 -19.99 21.66
N VAL A 446 -13.11 -19.64 20.47
CA VAL A 446 -11.86 -18.88 20.30
C VAL A 446 -12.04 -17.36 20.29
N ILE A 447 -13.25 -16.83 20.10
CA ILE A 447 -13.51 -15.38 20.16
C ILE A 447 -13.04 -14.83 21.52
N GLY A 448 -12.35 -13.69 21.50
CA GLY A 448 -11.68 -13.07 22.64
C GLY A 448 -10.35 -13.74 23.03
N GLY A 449 -10.31 -15.07 23.05
CA GLY A 449 -9.12 -15.85 23.39
C GLY A 449 -8.66 -15.71 24.85
N GLY A 450 -7.52 -16.31 25.20
CA GLY A 450 -6.90 -16.17 26.52
C GLY A 450 -6.20 -14.80 26.71
N SER A 451 -5.78 -14.49 27.92
CA SER A 451 -4.96 -13.29 28.18
C SER A 451 -3.61 -13.40 27.48
N MET A 452 -3.14 -12.29 26.91
CA MET A 452 -1.81 -12.20 26.30
C MET A 452 -1.20 -10.83 26.58
N ALA A 453 0.05 -10.83 27.05
CA ALA A 453 0.71 -9.62 27.51
C ALA A 453 -0.16 -8.88 28.54
N LEU A 454 -0.40 -7.58 28.35
CA LEU A 454 -1.28 -6.79 29.21
C LEU A 454 -2.73 -6.73 28.70
N GLN A 455 -3.04 -7.34 27.55
CA GLN A 455 -4.41 -7.49 27.08
C GLN A 455 -5.09 -8.64 27.83
N GLU A 456 -6.11 -8.30 28.60
CA GLU A 456 -6.95 -9.30 29.25
C GLU A 456 -7.70 -10.13 28.19
N GLY A 457 -7.81 -11.43 28.45
CA GLY A 457 -8.65 -12.34 27.67
C GLY A 457 -10.06 -12.41 28.23
N VAL A 458 -10.87 -13.27 27.63
CA VAL A 458 -12.23 -13.54 28.09
C VAL A 458 -12.26 -14.68 29.11
N TYR A 459 -13.32 -14.74 29.90
CA TYR A 459 -13.63 -15.81 30.83
C TYR A 459 -13.70 -17.14 30.08
N GLN A 460 -12.99 -18.15 30.59
CA GLN A 460 -12.79 -19.43 29.90
C GLN A 460 -12.24 -19.27 28.47
N GLY A 461 -11.43 -18.24 28.23
CA GLY A 461 -10.77 -17.97 26.96
C GLY A 461 -9.93 -19.15 26.48
N TYR A 462 -10.03 -19.48 25.19
CA TYR A 462 -9.30 -20.57 24.55
C TYR A 462 -8.56 -20.05 23.32
N GLY A 463 -7.29 -20.42 23.16
CA GLY A 463 -6.45 -19.98 22.04
C GLY A 463 -5.87 -18.58 22.22
N LEU A 464 -5.32 -18.03 21.12
CA LEU A 464 -4.63 -16.74 21.08
C LEU A 464 -5.61 -15.58 21.32
N ASN A 465 -5.13 -14.53 22.00
CA ASN A 465 -5.91 -13.31 22.20
C ASN A 465 -6.15 -12.61 20.85
N ASN A 466 -7.41 -12.47 20.46
CA ASN A 466 -7.81 -11.82 19.21
C ASN A 466 -8.65 -10.55 19.44
N VAL A 467 -8.66 -10.01 20.66
CA VAL A 467 -9.35 -8.76 20.99
C VAL A 467 -8.81 -7.62 20.11
N GLY A 468 -9.71 -6.88 19.48
CA GLY A 468 -9.42 -5.78 18.56
C GLY A 468 -9.27 -6.19 17.08
N LEU A 469 -9.38 -7.48 16.73
CA LEU A 469 -9.37 -7.94 15.33
C LEU A 469 -10.77 -7.92 14.70
N LEU A 470 -10.83 -7.69 13.39
CA LEU A 470 -12.05 -7.93 12.61
C LEU A 470 -12.26 -9.43 12.39
N VAL A 471 -13.39 -9.94 12.87
CA VAL A 471 -13.76 -11.36 12.86
C VAL A 471 -15.10 -11.57 12.16
N LYS A 472 -15.33 -12.80 11.73
CA LYS A 472 -16.60 -13.29 11.19
C LYS A 472 -17.03 -14.51 12.01
N TYR A 473 -18.30 -14.53 12.36
CA TYR A 473 -18.87 -15.52 13.27
C TYR A 473 -20.32 -15.78 12.88
N SER A 474 -20.80 -17.02 12.99
CA SER A 474 -22.18 -17.38 12.72
C SER A 474 -22.75 -18.29 13.80
N GLY A 475 -24.06 -18.23 14.01
CA GLY A 475 -24.73 -19.07 14.98
C GLY A 475 -26.23 -18.84 15.02
N LYS A 476 -26.92 -19.67 15.77
CA LYS A 476 -28.35 -19.57 16.03
C LYS A 476 -28.62 -18.53 17.11
N VAL A 477 -29.60 -17.65 16.91
CA VAL A 477 -30.05 -16.66 17.90
C VAL A 477 -30.71 -17.40 19.07
N THR A 478 -30.09 -17.33 20.25
CA THR A 478 -30.58 -17.96 21.49
C THR A 478 -31.30 -16.96 22.40
N GLY A 479 -31.01 -15.67 22.24
CA GLY A 479 -31.62 -14.60 23.02
C GLY A 479 -31.25 -13.23 22.50
N LYS A 480 -31.94 -12.19 22.98
CA LYS A 480 -31.71 -10.81 22.56
C LYS A 480 -32.22 -9.78 23.56
N ALA A 481 -31.73 -8.55 23.42
CA ALA A 481 -32.26 -7.40 24.10
C ALA A 481 -33.65 -7.02 23.58
N THR A 482 -34.53 -6.49 24.44
CA THR A 482 -35.86 -6.01 24.05
C THR A 482 -35.82 -4.89 23.00
N ASP A 483 -34.77 -4.07 23.02
CA ASP A 483 -34.54 -2.97 22.07
C ASP A 483 -33.64 -3.36 20.88
N ASN A 484 -33.38 -4.66 20.71
CA ASN A 484 -32.44 -5.22 19.74
C ASN A 484 -31.02 -4.63 19.80
N SER A 485 -30.59 -4.02 20.92
CA SER A 485 -29.22 -3.49 21.05
C SER A 485 -28.13 -4.57 21.06
N TYR A 486 -28.49 -5.81 21.37
CA TYR A 486 -27.62 -6.97 21.24
C TYR A 486 -28.43 -8.25 21.01
N VAL A 487 -27.77 -9.27 20.46
CA VAL A 487 -28.27 -10.64 20.36
C VAL A 487 -27.21 -11.61 20.85
N TYR A 488 -27.60 -12.81 21.28
CA TYR A 488 -26.69 -13.92 21.54
C TYR A 488 -26.81 -14.93 20.42
N LEU A 489 -25.68 -15.32 19.83
CA LEU A 489 -25.63 -16.40 18.85
C LEU A 489 -24.85 -17.57 19.45
N SER A 490 -25.34 -18.80 19.29
CA SER A 490 -24.60 -20.02 19.62
C SER A 490 -24.31 -20.82 18.35
N ASP A 491 -23.08 -21.29 18.22
CA ASP A 491 -22.66 -22.26 17.21
C ASP A 491 -22.65 -23.71 17.75
N GLY A 492 -23.16 -23.93 18.97
CA GLY A 492 -23.12 -25.23 19.64
C GLY A 492 -21.88 -25.46 20.52
N SER A 493 -20.93 -24.52 20.59
CA SER A 493 -19.73 -24.64 21.43
C SER A 493 -19.99 -24.59 22.95
N GLY A 494 -21.25 -24.48 23.40
CA GLY A 494 -21.62 -24.46 24.82
C GLY A 494 -21.10 -23.25 25.60
N ILE A 495 -20.92 -22.11 24.91
CA ILE A 495 -20.42 -20.88 25.54
C ILE A 495 -21.53 -20.23 26.36
N SER A 496 -21.22 -19.80 27.57
CA SER A 496 -22.12 -19.03 28.42
C SER A 496 -21.34 -17.96 29.17
N ASP A 497 -21.94 -16.79 29.31
CA ASP A 497 -21.44 -15.71 30.15
C ASP A 497 -21.97 -15.80 31.61
N GLY A 498 -22.70 -16.87 31.94
CA GLY A 498 -23.42 -17.03 33.22
C GLY A 498 -24.78 -16.35 33.25
N GLY A 499 -25.21 -15.73 32.15
CA GLY A 499 -26.53 -15.14 31.95
C GLY A 499 -27.59 -16.14 31.49
N LEU A 500 -28.69 -15.60 30.95
CA LEU A 500 -29.86 -16.38 30.53
C LEU A 500 -29.69 -17.10 29.19
N TYR A 501 -28.75 -16.64 28.36
CA TYR A 501 -28.64 -17.07 26.97
C TYR A 501 -27.28 -17.71 26.71
N GLU A 502 -27.27 -18.79 25.94
CA GLU A 502 -26.06 -19.44 25.47
C GLU A 502 -25.49 -18.70 24.25
N GLY A 503 -24.19 -18.56 24.17
CA GLY A 503 -23.50 -18.08 22.98
C GLY A 503 -22.65 -16.83 23.20
N VAL A 504 -22.20 -16.25 22.10
CA VAL A 504 -21.45 -14.98 22.07
C VAL A 504 -22.41 -13.83 21.88
N ARG A 505 -22.25 -12.78 22.69
CA ARG A 505 -23.02 -11.55 22.55
C ARG A 505 -22.54 -10.77 21.31
N VAL A 506 -23.45 -10.51 20.38
CA VAL A 506 -23.23 -9.61 19.26
C VAL A 506 -23.83 -8.25 19.62
N ASP A 507 -22.98 -7.24 19.78
CA ASP A 507 -23.36 -5.87 20.11
C ASP A 507 -23.70 -5.08 18.85
N LEU A 508 -24.94 -4.57 18.81
CA LEU A 508 -25.53 -3.81 17.71
C LEU A 508 -25.67 -2.33 18.05
N SER A 509 -25.08 -1.88 19.17
CA SER A 509 -25.24 -0.51 19.66
C SER A 509 -24.71 0.56 18.70
N ALA A 510 -23.73 0.23 17.86
CA ALA A 510 -23.20 1.10 16.80
C ALA A 510 -24.18 1.35 15.65
N ILE A 511 -25.19 0.49 15.50
CA ILE A 511 -26.26 0.66 14.51
C ILE A 511 -27.37 1.52 15.13
N PRO A 512 -27.79 2.63 14.48
CA PRO A 512 -28.93 3.41 14.92
C PRO A 512 -30.15 2.52 15.15
N SER A 513 -30.91 2.76 16.23
CA SER A 513 -32.00 1.87 16.65
C SER A 513 -33.04 1.59 15.56
N THR A 514 -33.29 2.55 14.67
CA THR A 514 -34.20 2.44 13.52
C THR A 514 -33.70 1.50 12.42
N ASN A 515 -32.40 1.21 12.40
CA ASN A 515 -31.73 0.46 11.34
C ASN A 515 -31.24 -0.92 11.83
N ARG A 516 -31.48 -1.27 13.09
CA ARG A 516 -31.12 -2.58 13.64
C ARG A 516 -31.96 -3.67 12.98
N PRO A 517 -31.37 -4.81 12.57
CA PRO A 517 -32.13 -5.89 11.96
C PRO A 517 -33.13 -6.49 12.97
N THR A 518 -34.28 -6.93 12.47
CA THR A 518 -35.22 -7.71 13.27
C THR A 518 -34.80 -9.17 13.20
N LEU A 519 -34.18 -9.65 14.28
CA LEU A 519 -33.76 -11.05 14.44
C LEU A 519 -34.68 -11.72 15.45
N LEU A 520 -35.17 -12.91 15.13
CA LEU A 520 -36.01 -13.74 15.98
C LEU A 520 -35.15 -14.80 16.68
N ILE A 521 -35.59 -15.21 17.87
CA ILE A 521 -35.00 -16.36 18.54
C ILE A 521 -35.22 -17.57 17.63
N GLY A 522 -34.14 -18.29 17.33
CA GLY A 522 -34.14 -19.43 16.42
C GLY A 522 -33.54 -19.14 15.04
N ASP A 523 -33.40 -17.87 14.65
CA ASP A 523 -32.78 -17.49 13.38
C ASP A 523 -31.30 -17.89 13.35
N PHE A 524 -30.79 -18.31 12.19
CA PHE A 524 -29.36 -18.42 11.93
C PHE A 524 -28.84 -17.08 11.41
N VAL A 525 -27.76 -16.60 12.00
CA VAL A 525 -27.23 -15.28 11.74
C VAL A 525 -25.73 -15.36 11.53
N GLU A 526 -25.25 -14.62 10.54
CA GLU A 526 -23.84 -14.31 10.35
C GLU A 526 -23.56 -12.88 10.82
N ALA A 527 -22.47 -12.69 11.56
CA ALA A 527 -22.01 -11.41 12.05
C ALA A 527 -20.52 -11.19 11.72
N VAL A 528 -20.21 -10.01 11.21
CA VAL A 528 -18.86 -9.49 11.01
C VAL A 528 -18.64 -8.32 11.96
N GLY A 529 -17.55 -8.32 12.71
CA GLY A 529 -17.34 -7.26 13.68
C GLY A 529 -16.01 -7.35 14.39
N ILE A 530 -15.77 -6.43 15.31
CA ILE A 530 -14.56 -6.47 16.14
C ILE A 530 -14.76 -7.49 17.26
N SER A 531 -13.84 -8.44 17.37
CA SER A 531 -13.70 -9.28 18.57
C SER A 531 -13.37 -8.39 19.76
N SER A 532 -14.29 -8.31 20.70
CA SER A 532 -14.32 -7.34 21.79
C SER A 532 -14.78 -8.05 23.07
N MET A 533 -14.90 -7.29 24.14
CA MET A 533 -15.18 -7.82 25.47
C MET A 533 -16.03 -6.86 26.30
N TYR A 534 -16.87 -7.40 27.16
CA TYR A 534 -17.66 -6.63 28.13
C TYR A 534 -17.54 -7.24 29.52
N GLN A 535 -17.77 -6.43 30.55
CA GLN A 535 -17.70 -6.88 31.93
C GLN A 535 -19.08 -7.32 32.44
N MET A 536 -19.13 -8.51 33.04
CA MET A 536 -20.30 -8.99 33.79
C MET A 536 -19.84 -9.89 34.93
N GLY A 537 -20.37 -9.68 36.14
CA GLY A 537 -20.00 -10.49 37.31
C GLY A 537 -18.51 -10.40 37.71
N GLY A 538 -17.82 -9.30 37.36
CA GLY A 538 -16.38 -9.13 37.60
C GLY A 538 -15.48 -9.91 36.64
N GLN A 539 -16.03 -10.43 35.56
CA GLN A 539 -15.32 -11.17 34.53
C GLN A 539 -15.53 -10.55 33.15
N SER A 540 -14.52 -10.70 32.29
CA SER A 540 -14.54 -10.32 30.88
C SER A 540 -15.24 -11.37 30.02
N HIS A 541 -16.29 -11.03 29.29
CA HIS A 541 -17.02 -11.97 28.42
C HIS A 541 -16.90 -11.61 26.95
N ARG A 542 -17.04 -12.63 26.09
CA ARG A 542 -16.88 -12.54 24.63
C ARG A 542 -17.96 -11.66 24.00
N MET A 543 -17.55 -10.75 23.14
CA MET A 543 -18.45 -9.95 22.35
C MET A 543 -17.94 -9.76 20.93
N VAL A 544 -18.85 -9.71 19.97
CA VAL A 544 -18.56 -9.24 18.61
C VAL A 544 -19.29 -7.93 18.41
N ARG A 545 -18.56 -6.86 18.08
CA ARG A 545 -19.12 -5.52 17.91
C ARG A 545 -19.24 -5.21 16.42
N VAL A 546 -20.47 -5.20 15.89
CA VAL A 546 -20.70 -4.98 14.44
C VAL A 546 -20.59 -3.50 14.09
N ARG A 547 -20.14 -3.16 12.88
CA ARG A 547 -19.89 -1.76 12.48
C ARG A 547 -21.13 -1.11 11.88
N SER A 548 -21.93 -1.89 11.15
CA SER A 548 -23.14 -1.41 10.47
C SER A 548 -24.17 -2.52 10.30
N ALA A 549 -25.37 -2.19 9.80
CA ALA A 549 -26.41 -3.18 9.53
C ALA A 549 -26.01 -4.19 8.44
N SER A 550 -25.10 -3.86 7.52
CA SER A 550 -24.64 -4.80 6.49
C SER A 550 -23.73 -5.90 7.03
N ASP A 551 -23.16 -5.68 8.21
CA ASP A 551 -22.26 -6.62 8.89
C ASP A 551 -23.01 -7.72 9.64
N ILE A 552 -24.34 -7.69 9.69
CA ILE A 552 -25.14 -8.72 10.34
C ILE A 552 -26.28 -9.15 9.43
N GLN A 553 -26.34 -10.45 9.14
CA GLN A 553 -27.27 -11.00 8.15
C GLN A 553 -28.01 -12.19 8.73
N ASN A 554 -29.33 -12.16 8.61
CA ASN A 554 -30.16 -13.33 8.86
C ASN A 554 -30.05 -14.27 7.65
N ILE A 555 -29.48 -15.44 7.89
CA ILE A 555 -29.23 -16.50 6.91
C ILE A 555 -30.17 -17.68 7.19
N SER A 556 -31.40 -17.43 7.63
CA SER A 556 -32.40 -18.48 7.86
C SER A 556 -33.21 -18.82 6.61
N ASP A 557 -33.33 -17.87 5.68
CA ASP A 557 -34.22 -17.94 4.50
C ASP A 557 -33.49 -17.79 3.15
N ASP A 558 -32.16 -17.75 3.14
CA ASP A 558 -31.29 -17.76 1.94
C ASP A 558 -31.10 -19.17 1.34
N GLY A 559 -31.92 -20.14 1.75
CA GLY A 559 -31.75 -21.56 1.42
C GLY A 559 -31.01 -22.36 2.50
N ASN A 560 -30.63 -21.71 3.62
CA ASN A 560 -29.84 -22.29 4.70
C ASN A 560 -30.71 -22.76 5.89
N ARG A 561 -31.87 -23.38 5.61
CA ARG A 561 -32.59 -24.21 6.60
C ARG A 561 -31.79 -25.51 6.82
N PRO A 562 -31.92 -26.19 7.98
CA PRO A 562 -31.33 -27.51 8.15
C PRO A 562 -31.60 -28.37 6.92
N ARG A 563 -30.52 -28.75 6.23
CA ARG A 563 -30.60 -29.41 4.94
C ARG A 563 -30.39 -30.90 5.16
N VAL A 564 -31.33 -31.66 4.64
CA VAL A 564 -31.12 -33.10 4.49
C VAL A 564 -30.24 -33.31 3.27
N PHE A 565 -29.07 -33.91 3.47
CA PHE A 565 -28.19 -34.36 2.40
C PHE A 565 -28.46 -35.85 2.16
N LYS A 566 -28.98 -36.19 0.98
CA LYS A 566 -29.20 -37.58 0.58
C LYS A 566 -27.87 -38.18 0.16
N VAL A 567 -27.39 -39.15 0.90
CA VAL A 567 -26.06 -39.74 0.71
C VAL A 567 -26.19 -41.11 0.08
N MET A 568 -25.40 -41.37 -0.95
CA MET A 568 -25.12 -42.73 -1.42
C MET A 568 -23.77 -43.18 -0.90
N VAL A 569 -23.71 -44.37 -0.30
CA VAL A 569 -22.44 -44.99 0.09
C VAL A 569 -22.04 -46.02 -0.95
N ILE A 570 -20.83 -45.89 -1.48
CA ILE A 570 -20.19 -46.89 -2.34
C ILE A 570 -19.03 -47.48 -1.55
N ASN A 571 -19.16 -48.74 -1.15
CA ASN A 571 -18.19 -49.44 -0.33
C ASN A 571 -17.51 -50.54 -1.14
N PHE A 572 -16.25 -50.34 -1.54
CA PHE A 572 -15.42 -51.38 -2.13
C PHE A 572 -14.81 -52.25 -1.02
N ASP A 573 -15.46 -53.35 -0.71
CA ASP A 573 -15.08 -54.26 0.36
C ASP A 573 -15.25 -55.71 -0.11
N PRO A 574 -14.35 -56.20 -0.99
CA PRO A 574 -14.51 -57.50 -1.63
C PRO A 574 -14.56 -58.64 -0.60
N ILE A 575 -15.29 -59.70 -0.94
CA ILE A 575 -15.29 -60.96 -0.21
C ILE A 575 -14.03 -61.70 -0.61
N VAL A 576 -13.18 -62.00 0.38
CA VAL A 576 -11.92 -62.70 0.14
C VAL A 576 -12.14 -64.20 0.27
N GLU A 577 -12.33 -64.90 -0.84
CA GLU A 577 -12.66 -66.33 -0.82
C GLU A 577 -11.54 -67.17 -0.21
N ILE A 578 -10.29 -66.80 -0.52
CA ILE A 578 -9.08 -67.46 0.02
C ILE A 578 -8.83 -67.21 1.52
N ARG A 579 -9.67 -66.40 2.17
CA ARG A 579 -9.61 -66.09 3.61
C ARG A 579 -10.95 -66.38 4.30
N GLY A 580 -11.63 -67.43 3.83
CA GLY A 580 -12.81 -67.99 4.49
C GLY A 580 -14.11 -67.27 4.16
N ASN A 581 -14.22 -66.72 2.95
CA ASN A 581 -15.38 -65.98 2.45
C ASN A 581 -15.80 -64.83 3.38
N LYS A 582 -14.82 -64.07 3.87
CA LYS A 582 -15.04 -62.89 4.72
C LYS A 582 -14.81 -61.62 3.91
N ARG A 583 -15.51 -60.55 4.28
CA ARG A 583 -15.24 -59.21 3.73
C ARG A 583 -13.82 -58.77 4.07
N LEU A 584 -13.19 -58.03 3.16
CA LEU A 584 -11.79 -57.61 3.26
C LEU A 584 -11.49 -56.89 4.59
N HIS A 585 -12.38 -56.00 5.03
CA HIS A 585 -12.21 -55.32 6.33
C HIS A 585 -12.19 -56.31 7.51
N GLN A 586 -12.96 -57.41 7.44
CA GLN A 586 -13.00 -58.44 8.48
C GLN A 586 -11.77 -59.34 8.45
N VAL A 587 -11.19 -59.58 7.27
CA VAL A 587 -9.95 -60.37 7.12
C VAL A 587 -8.80 -59.69 7.86
N TYR A 588 -8.68 -58.37 7.73
CA TYR A 588 -7.58 -57.60 8.31
C TYR A 588 -7.91 -56.87 9.60
N GLY A 589 -9.13 -57.04 10.14
CA GLY A 589 -9.56 -56.42 11.39
C GLY A 589 -9.62 -54.89 11.32
N TRP A 590 -9.92 -54.34 10.15
CA TRP A 590 -10.18 -52.91 9.98
C TRP A 590 -11.56 -52.54 10.53
N ASN A 591 -11.74 -51.25 10.79
CA ASN A 591 -13.01 -50.73 11.28
C ASN A 591 -14.15 -51.03 10.29
N ASP A 592 -15.31 -51.36 10.83
CA ASP A 592 -16.52 -51.61 10.05
C ASP A 592 -16.99 -50.33 9.33
N PRO A 593 -17.09 -50.32 7.99
CA PRO A 593 -17.46 -49.13 7.23
C PRO A 593 -18.85 -48.59 7.60
N TYR A 594 -19.80 -49.45 7.99
CA TYR A 594 -21.13 -49.01 8.42
C TYR A 594 -21.05 -48.17 9.70
N THR A 595 -20.27 -48.63 10.67
CA THR A 595 -20.00 -47.88 11.90
C THR A 595 -19.28 -46.56 11.61
N LEU A 596 -18.25 -46.57 10.74
CA LEU A 596 -17.52 -45.36 10.37
C LEU A 596 -18.41 -44.32 9.69
N ALA A 597 -19.26 -44.73 8.76
CA ALA A 597 -20.18 -43.82 8.07
C ALA A 597 -21.14 -43.13 9.05
N GLN A 598 -21.67 -43.87 10.03
CA GLN A 598 -22.57 -43.30 11.02
C GLN A 598 -21.86 -42.32 11.97
N LEU A 599 -20.63 -42.63 12.39
CA LEU A 599 -19.82 -41.72 13.21
C LEU A 599 -19.52 -40.43 12.43
N TYR A 600 -19.10 -40.54 11.18
CA TYR A 600 -18.84 -39.39 10.32
C TYR A 600 -20.09 -38.51 10.15
N ILE A 601 -21.25 -39.09 9.89
CA ILE A 601 -22.53 -38.37 9.80
C ILE A 601 -22.88 -37.67 11.12
N ASN A 602 -22.65 -38.33 12.26
CA ASN A 602 -22.90 -37.74 13.57
C ASN A 602 -21.97 -36.56 13.83
N ASP A 603 -20.68 -36.68 13.48
CA ASP A 603 -19.70 -35.61 13.63
C ASP A 603 -20.07 -34.40 12.77
N LEU A 604 -20.50 -34.61 11.51
CA LEU A 604 -20.98 -33.53 10.66
C LEU A 604 -22.23 -32.85 11.23
N LYS A 605 -23.15 -33.63 11.79
CA LYS A 605 -24.37 -33.10 12.43
C LYS A 605 -24.04 -32.31 13.69
N GLU A 606 -23.13 -32.79 14.52
CA GLU A 606 -22.67 -32.12 15.73
C GLU A 606 -21.93 -30.81 15.38
N CYS A 607 -20.94 -30.89 14.49
CA CYS A 607 -20.11 -29.75 14.10
C CYS A 607 -20.90 -28.66 13.36
N SER A 608 -22.02 -29.02 12.72
CA SER A 608 -22.92 -28.07 12.05
C SER A 608 -24.04 -27.54 12.95
N GLY A 609 -24.11 -27.93 14.23
CA GLY A 609 -25.18 -27.52 15.14
C GLY A 609 -26.56 -28.06 14.71
N GLY A 610 -26.58 -29.21 14.04
CA GLY A 610 -27.77 -29.84 13.47
C GLY A 610 -28.22 -29.27 12.13
N TRP A 611 -27.43 -28.39 11.51
CA TRP A 611 -27.76 -27.81 10.20
C TRP A 611 -27.61 -28.83 9.06
N ALA A 612 -26.53 -29.61 9.07
CA ALA A 612 -26.29 -30.63 8.06
C ALA A 612 -26.80 -31.98 8.55
N ASP A 613 -27.93 -32.45 8.00
CA ASP A 613 -28.53 -33.74 8.34
C ASP A 613 -28.28 -34.75 7.21
N TYR A 614 -27.16 -35.45 7.29
CA TYR A 614 -26.80 -36.46 6.30
C TYR A 614 -27.63 -37.73 6.50
N GLN A 615 -28.28 -38.19 5.44
CA GLN A 615 -29.12 -39.39 5.46
C GLN A 615 -28.67 -40.33 4.36
N ILE A 616 -28.22 -41.52 4.73
CA ILE A 616 -27.89 -42.57 3.77
C ILE A 616 -29.20 -43.04 3.12
N VAL A 617 -29.38 -42.69 1.84
CA VAL A 617 -30.53 -43.12 1.04
C VAL A 617 -30.25 -44.40 0.28
N GLU A 618 -28.98 -44.76 0.11
CA GLU A 618 -28.55 -46.00 -0.52
C GLU A 618 -27.16 -46.41 -0.05
N TRP A 619 -26.99 -47.72 0.17
CA TRP A 619 -25.71 -48.34 0.46
C TRP A 619 -25.41 -49.43 -0.56
N VAL A 620 -24.22 -49.38 -1.15
CA VAL A 620 -23.77 -50.33 -2.15
C VAL A 620 -22.46 -50.98 -1.70
N ASP A 621 -22.52 -52.25 -1.33
CA ASP A 621 -21.32 -53.07 -1.12
C ASP A 621 -20.89 -53.69 -2.45
N GLN A 622 -19.67 -53.36 -2.88
CA GLN A 622 -19.05 -53.91 -4.08
C GLN A 622 -18.16 -55.10 -3.72
N ASP A 623 -18.50 -56.25 -4.27
CA ASP A 623 -17.70 -57.48 -4.19
C ASP A 623 -16.64 -57.53 -5.30
N VAL A 624 -15.88 -56.44 -5.43
CA VAL A 624 -14.80 -56.28 -6.41
C VAL A 624 -13.76 -55.31 -5.87
N TYR A 625 -12.53 -55.45 -6.32
CA TYR A 625 -11.51 -54.41 -6.15
C TYR A 625 -11.75 -53.30 -7.17
N PRO A 626 -11.56 -52.02 -6.86
CA PRO A 626 -11.81 -50.95 -7.81
C PRO A 626 -10.76 -50.95 -8.93
N ILE A 627 -11.18 -50.63 -10.16
CA ILE A 627 -10.30 -50.47 -11.32
C ILE A 627 -9.44 -49.22 -11.16
N LYS A 628 -8.12 -49.37 -11.35
CA LYS A 628 -7.11 -48.31 -11.37
C LYS A 628 -7.15 -47.52 -12.68
N ILE A 629 -6.55 -46.33 -12.67
CA ILE A 629 -6.52 -45.39 -13.79
C ILE A 629 -5.88 -45.98 -15.07
N ASP A 630 -5.03 -46.99 -14.92
CA ASP A 630 -4.39 -47.71 -16.03
C ASP A 630 -5.10 -49.03 -16.40
N GLY A 631 -6.27 -49.29 -15.81
CA GLY A 631 -7.07 -50.49 -16.03
C GLY A 631 -6.68 -51.68 -15.16
N PHE A 632 -5.66 -51.57 -14.30
CA PHE A 632 -5.33 -52.64 -13.36
C PHE A 632 -6.45 -52.85 -12.34
N GLN A 633 -6.73 -54.10 -11.98
CA GLN A 633 -7.69 -54.44 -10.93
C GLN A 633 -7.08 -55.55 -10.09
N TYR A 634 -7.08 -55.37 -8.77
CA TYR A 634 -6.63 -56.43 -7.88
C TYR A 634 -7.57 -57.63 -7.93
N THR A 635 -7.01 -58.78 -7.58
CA THR A 635 -7.72 -60.00 -7.23
C THR A 635 -7.47 -60.27 -5.76
N ASP A 636 -8.26 -61.16 -5.16
CA ASP A 636 -8.01 -61.66 -3.82
C ASP A 636 -6.57 -62.08 -3.57
N ALA A 637 -6.02 -62.87 -4.49
CA ALA A 637 -4.66 -63.37 -4.38
C ALA A 637 -3.64 -62.23 -4.48
N SER A 638 -3.79 -61.31 -5.44
CA SER A 638 -2.81 -60.24 -5.65
C SER A 638 -2.85 -59.17 -4.56
N TYR A 639 -4.02 -58.78 -4.07
CA TYR A 639 -4.14 -57.82 -2.98
C TYR A 639 -3.66 -58.41 -1.65
N THR A 640 -4.09 -59.64 -1.33
CA THR A 640 -3.69 -60.33 -0.09
C THR A 640 -2.18 -60.55 -0.05
N TYR A 641 -1.58 -60.95 -1.17
CA TYR A 641 -0.13 -61.09 -1.27
C TYR A 641 0.59 -59.76 -1.00
N ALA A 642 0.19 -58.68 -1.67
CA ALA A 642 0.80 -57.37 -1.48
C ALA A 642 0.68 -56.87 -0.03
N TRP A 643 -0.50 -57.01 0.58
CA TRP A 643 -0.72 -56.59 1.96
C TRP A 643 0.12 -57.37 2.97
N GLU A 644 0.13 -58.70 2.89
CA GLU A 644 0.84 -59.57 3.84
C GLU A 644 2.37 -59.46 3.74
N HIS A 645 2.90 -59.02 2.60
CA HIS A 645 4.33 -58.88 2.36
C HIS A 645 4.84 -57.42 2.43
N GLY A 646 3.95 -56.46 2.75
CA GLY A 646 4.32 -55.04 2.84
C GLY A 646 4.61 -54.38 1.48
N GLY A 647 4.02 -54.91 0.41
CA GLY A 647 4.15 -54.42 -0.97
C GLY A 647 5.07 -55.27 -1.86
N PRO A 648 5.40 -54.77 -3.07
CA PRO A 648 4.95 -53.49 -3.62
C PRO A 648 3.47 -53.52 -4.00
N PHE A 649 2.78 -52.41 -3.74
CA PHE A 649 1.45 -52.16 -4.30
C PHE A 649 1.58 -51.63 -5.73
N HIS A 650 0.53 -51.83 -6.53
CA HIS A 650 0.46 -51.37 -7.90
C HIS A 650 0.66 -49.86 -8.02
N SER A 651 1.35 -49.43 -9.09
CA SER A 651 1.55 -48.03 -9.42
C SER A 651 1.35 -47.84 -10.93
N PRO A 652 0.57 -46.82 -11.37
CA PRO A 652 -0.03 -45.75 -10.58
C PRO A 652 -1.16 -46.22 -9.64
N ASP A 653 -1.23 -45.66 -8.44
CA ASP A 653 -2.21 -46.10 -7.43
C ASP A 653 -3.61 -45.54 -7.68
N GLY A 654 -3.79 -44.45 -8.42
CA GLY A 654 -5.07 -43.76 -8.57
C GLY A 654 -6.20 -44.67 -9.10
N VAL A 655 -7.40 -44.55 -8.52
CA VAL A 655 -8.60 -45.22 -9.02
C VAL A 655 -9.13 -44.53 -10.29
N ASP A 656 -9.77 -45.29 -11.17
CA ASP A 656 -10.53 -44.73 -12.29
C ASP A 656 -11.88 -44.19 -11.79
N TYR A 657 -11.90 -42.93 -11.35
CA TYR A 657 -13.10 -42.24 -10.88
C TYR A 657 -14.20 -42.16 -11.97
N VAL A 658 -13.83 -42.08 -13.25
CA VAL A 658 -14.81 -42.08 -14.35
C VAL A 658 -15.56 -43.40 -14.33
N LYS A 659 -14.87 -44.52 -14.12
CA LYS A 659 -15.53 -45.81 -13.94
C LYS A 659 -16.42 -45.86 -12.71
N VAL A 660 -15.93 -45.34 -11.59
CA VAL A 660 -16.70 -45.34 -10.34
C VAL A 660 -18.01 -44.56 -10.48
N VAL A 661 -18.02 -43.37 -11.10
CA VAL A 661 -19.19 -42.48 -11.05
C VAL A 661 -19.96 -42.28 -12.37
N GLN A 662 -19.40 -42.64 -13.52
CA GLN A 662 -19.97 -42.36 -14.86
C GLN A 662 -20.04 -43.57 -15.80
N ASP A 663 -19.13 -44.54 -15.72
CA ASP A 663 -19.16 -45.72 -16.58
C ASP A 663 -20.24 -46.72 -16.11
N LYS A 664 -20.89 -47.40 -17.05
CA LYS A 664 -21.89 -48.46 -16.77
C LYS A 664 -21.25 -49.78 -16.34
N TYR A 665 -19.93 -49.83 -16.20
CA TYR A 665 -19.16 -50.99 -15.73
C TYR A 665 -19.68 -51.54 -14.39
N TYR A 666 -19.83 -50.68 -13.38
CA TYR A 666 -20.39 -51.10 -12.10
C TYR A 666 -21.92 -51.13 -12.15
N SER A 667 -22.52 -52.16 -11.55
CA SER A 667 -23.97 -52.39 -11.62
C SER A 667 -24.78 -51.23 -11.03
N TYR A 668 -24.28 -50.55 -10.00
CA TYR A 668 -24.94 -49.40 -9.37
C TYR A 668 -25.02 -48.16 -10.28
N ASN A 669 -24.29 -48.14 -11.42
CA ASN A 669 -24.43 -47.11 -12.45
C ASN A 669 -25.53 -47.42 -13.48
N ASN A 670 -26.31 -48.49 -13.28
CA ASN A 670 -27.40 -48.91 -14.17
C ASN A 670 -28.77 -48.88 -13.45
N PRO A 671 -29.82 -48.30 -14.06
CA PRO A 671 -29.84 -47.66 -15.38
C PRO A 671 -29.23 -46.25 -15.40
N LYS A 672 -29.09 -45.58 -14.25
CA LYS A 672 -28.52 -44.22 -14.11
C LYS A 672 -27.16 -44.26 -13.41
N THR A 673 -26.18 -43.50 -13.90
CA THR A 673 -24.88 -43.33 -13.26
C THR A 673 -24.99 -42.49 -12.00
N VAL A 674 -24.03 -42.57 -11.09
CA VAL A 674 -23.95 -41.68 -9.91
C VAL A 674 -24.07 -40.21 -10.31
N VAL A 675 -23.38 -39.78 -11.37
CA VAL A 675 -23.45 -38.39 -11.86
C VAL A 675 -24.85 -38.03 -12.36
N GLU A 676 -25.53 -38.93 -13.08
CA GLU A 676 -26.91 -38.72 -13.54
C GLU A 676 -27.90 -38.59 -12.35
N ARG A 677 -27.65 -39.34 -11.26
CA ARG A 677 -28.47 -39.30 -10.06
C ARG A 677 -28.26 -38.04 -9.23
N VAL A 678 -27.00 -37.55 -9.15
CA VAL A 678 -26.69 -36.24 -8.56
C VAL A 678 -27.35 -35.12 -9.36
N ALA A 679 -27.23 -35.14 -10.69
CA ALA A 679 -27.88 -34.15 -11.56
C ALA A 679 -29.41 -34.16 -11.45
N ALA A 680 -30.01 -35.31 -11.13
CA ALA A 680 -31.45 -35.45 -10.91
C ALA A 680 -31.90 -35.08 -9.47
N GLY A 681 -30.99 -34.77 -8.55
CA GLY A 681 -31.30 -34.49 -7.14
C GLY A 681 -31.76 -35.73 -6.35
N GLU A 682 -31.48 -36.93 -6.86
CA GLU A 682 -31.75 -38.20 -6.16
C GLU A 682 -30.76 -38.41 -5.02
N ILE A 683 -29.51 -37.96 -5.20
CA ILE A 683 -28.40 -38.01 -4.26
C ILE A 683 -27.74 -36.63 -4.25
N ASP A 684 -27.36 -36.13 -3.08
CA ASP A 684 -26.63 -34.87 -2.90
C ASP A 684 -25.11 -35.11 -2.76
N GLU A 685 -24.70 -36.23 -2.16
CA GLU A 685 -23.28 -36.52 -1.88
C GLU A 685 -23.00 -38.03 -1.92
N VAL A 686 -21.73 -38.39 -2.17
CA VAL A 686 -21.27 -39.79 -2.22
C VAL A 686 -20.18 -40.01 -1.19
N LEU A 687 -20.38 -40.94 -0.27
CA LEU A 687 -19.32 -41.44 0.60
C LEU A 687 -18.70 -42.68 -0.05
N LEU A 688 -17.40 -42.62 -0.31
CA LEU A 688 -16.64 -43.69 -0.95
C LEU A 688 -15.75 -44.36 0.09
N PHE A 689 -16.01 -45.63 0.37
CA PHE A 689 -15.19 -46.46 1.24
C PHE A 689 -14.40 -47.49 0.43
N GLY A 690 -13.22 -47.81 0.92
CA GLY A 690 -12.39 -48.87 0.38
C GLY A 690 -11.11 -49.05 1.18
N ALA A 691 -10.37 -50.09 0.82
CA ALA A 691 -9.16 -50.49 1.54
C ALA A 691 -7.95 -49.59 1.21
N PRO A 692 -6.89 -49.61 2.03
CA PRO A 692 -5.62 -48.99 1.68
C PRO A 692 -5.13 -49.40 0.28
N TYR A 693 -4.49 -48.47 -0.42
CA TYR A 693 -4.02 -48.67 -1.81
C TYR A 693 -5.15 -49.00 -2.80
N PHE A 694 -6.37 -48.53 -2.54
CA PHE A 694 -7.44 -48.50 -3.55
C PHE A 694 -7.38 -47.24 -4.42
N GLY A 695 -6.58 -46.24 -4.06
CA GLY A 695 -6.22 -45.15 -4.97
C GLY A 695 -7.10 -43.92 -4.89
N TYR A 696 -7.73 -43.68 -3.75
CA TYR A 696 -8.58 -42.51 -3.56
C TYR A 696 -7.71 -41.28 -3.27
N TYR A 697 -8.07 -40.15 -3.89
CA TYR A 697 -7.58 -38.85 -3.46
C TYR A 697 -8.26 -38.50 -2.14
N GLU A 698 -7.45 -38.18 -1.13
CA GLU A 698 -7.93 -37.75 0.18
C GLU A 698 -8.72 -36.45 0.05
N SER A 699 -9.92 -36.41 0.63
CA SER A 699 -10.72 -35.20 0.85
C SER A 699 -10.70 -34.81 2.32
#